data_AF-A0A256XVV6-F1
#
_entry.id   AF-A0A256XVV6-F1
#
_cell.length_a   1.000
_cell.length_b   1.000
_cell.length_c   1.000
_cell.angle_alpha   90.00
_cell.angle_beta   90.00
_cell.angle_gamma   90.00
#
_symmetry.space_group_name_H-M   'P 1'
#
loop_
_entity.id
_entity.type
_entity.pdbx_description
1 polymer ?
#
loop_
_entity_poly.entity_id
_entity_poly.type
_entity_poly.pdbx_seq_one_letter_code
_entity_poly.pdbx_strand_id
1 'polypeptide(L)'
;MKKQFLTIITIFIIISVVLLMFFNINKKPKNSILNLEDEITLKADRLGFMWTDIVPNDDLNFKWIRTNTAPFRRDYLEPKKGFYDFSITDEFVRRAQEKNIHVLATIYPYPRWEQPDKDRYEKENFSLDNLSLWAPPEYKGPPKDLSSYKRFVKALVERYDGDGIDDMPGLKIPIKYWEIINEVESGYINSRKGKINQWFFNGTPEEYVQILKTSYEAIKESDKDAFVLNAGMSPIPTNDVSKLYHEFWGKVFEKGEDFMDIISVHSLKDDKVENFFQNLNRFYGKYVKNKPIWITEFSTKSIDDCLTGIITALNHANKIFLVSYFKMEGLPEDALTTALRDYDGNPTELYFPIKTLGLLLGNAQKIEKINNNAYKFYRDDSIIFALWKQSKLPEGINGKFIKISYNGSYEIIDSKDYEESTKVQYLVVTKDLEGFLKKFKNQLKNREDIEKMLPSKYYVGKKDRKEKKINKKAIPFFGIEEDFIQENDYASLSTEDIKNLGVGIVRTHGGPFVWENIEPKRGTFDFSLTDNVVKQAAKAGVTLLASLWPYAMWDQGNDESCRVGGKIDAMRGRIPDFRCMPKDMEEYRRFVKEMVERYDGDDDFGNQLISEEMKAIIKKNPVLFWEIDNEVDTGDNVEHAKFFVGSIKDYVVLLKNSYNAIKEVCAECNVVIAAPAGNIKSYYDQISSYRGDEYFDVYNIHVPVDDAQREISALKGKPIIYTEGVECGTLSLLKGILTSALLNVDSTIFCMALEKAKVDSKGGLDKFDSSKIGKYFLLYQDGSKTPAYHAAQNIVHELTGFTKVQQLMSGDINSFKVFFQNKNPVYVYYLGEGATSREYSPGFSDFVVKDLFGNEKRSNNMIMLEEGNAYFIEAKDKYNEMQKHSKQKDETKTTEKFAVTDKKICGDNYCTIEEANSNSCPQDCSGRSCGDGICDEVETKELCPQDCAV
;
A
#
# COMPACT_ATOMS: atom_id res chain seq x y z
N MET A 1 -51.57 -34.95 -59.56
CA MET A 1 -50.25 -34.54 -59.04
C MET A 1 -50.26 -33.19 -58.31
N LYS A 2 -50.62 -32.05 -58.93
CA LYS A 2 -50.60 -30.74 -58.22
C LYS A 2 -51.48 -30.65 -56.97
N LYS A 3 -52.69 -31.23 -56.98
CA LYS A 3 -53.58 -31.24 -55.80
C LYS A 3 -53.02 -32.09 -54.64
N GLN A 4 -52.46 -33.27 -54.94
CA GLN A 4 -51.85 -34.14 -53.92
C GLN A 4 -50.59 -33.51 -53.32
N PHE A 5 -49.79 -32.80 -54.11
CA PHE A 5 -48.60 -32.10 -53.60
C PHE A 5 -48.98 -30.94 -52.66
N LEU A 6 -50.03 -30.19 -52.99
CA LEU A 6 -50.53 -29.13 -52.12
C LEU A 6 -51.08 -29.68 -50.81
N THR A 7 -51.84 -30.79 -50.86
CA THR A 7 -52.37 -31.45 -49.66
C THR A 7 -51.26 -31.97 -48.75
N ILE A 8 -50.18 -32.52 -49.30
CA ILE A 8 -49.03 -33.00 -48.51
C ILE A 8 -48.33 -31.82 -47.83
N ILE A 9 -48.13 -30.69 -48.52
CA ILE A 9 -47.53 -29.49 -47.93
C ILE A 9 -48.41 -28.91 -46.82
N THR A 10 -49.73 -28.85 -47.03
CA THR A 10 -50.66 -28.35 -46.00
C THR A 10 -50.66 -29.26 -44.78
N ILE A 11 -50.63 -30.58 -44.96
CA ILE A 11 -50.52 -31.56 -43.85
C ILE A 11 -49.18 -31.40 -43.13
N PHE A 12 -48.08 -31.18 -43.85
CA PHE A 12 -46.77 -30.98 -43.25
C PHE A 12 -46.72 -29.69 -42.40
N ILE A 13 -47.29 -28.58 -42.92
CA ILE A 13 -47.38 -27.32 -42.18
C ILE A 13 -48.25 -27.47 -40.93
N ILE A 14 -49.40 -28.16 -41.03
CA ILE A 14 -50.27 -28.41 -39.88
C ILE A 14 -49.56 -29.28 -38.84
N ILE A 15 -48.85 -30.33 -39.25
CA ILE A 15 -48.07 -31.18 -38.35
C ILE A 15 -46.93 -30.39 -37.70
N SER A 16 -46.22 -29.54 -38.44
CA SER A 16 -45.17 -28.67 -37.89
C SER A 16 -45.72 -27.64 -36.89
N VAL A 17 -46.89 -27.05 -37.17
CA VAL A 17 -47.55 -26.08 -36.27
C VAL A 17 -48.09 -26.79 -35.02
N VAL A 18 -48.65 -28.01 -35.16
CA VAL A 18 -49.11 -28.82 -34.02
C VAL A 18 -47.93 -29.32 -33.18
N LEU A 19 -46.79 -29.70 -33.79
CA LEU A 19 -45.55 -30.01 -33.07
C LEU A 19 -44.98 -28.78 -32.34
N LEU A 20 -44.98 -27.59 -32.97
CA LEU A 20 -44.60 -26.33 -32.34
C LEU A 20 -45.54 -25.95 -31.19
N MET A 21 -46.84 -26.20 -31.33
CA MET A 21 -47.81 -26.00 -30.25
C MET A 21 -47.63 -27.03 -29.13
N PHE A 22 -47.35 -28.30 -29.43
CA PHE A 22 -47.03 -29.30 -28.39
C PHE A 22 -45.71 -29.02 -27.66
N PHE A 23 -44.70 -28.47 -28.35
CA PHE A 23 -43.47 -27.98 -27.73
C PHE A 23 -43.67 -26.70 -26.90
N ASN A 24 -44.63 -25.84 -27.26
CA ASN A 24 -44.94 -24.61 -26.51
C ASN A 24 -45.94 -24.80 -25.37
N ILE A 25 -46.82 -25.82 -25.40
CA ILE A 25 -47.85 -26.03 -24.36
C ILE A 25 -47.27 -26.69 -23.09
N ASN A 26 -46.06 -27.25 -23.14
CA ASN A 26 -45.35 -27.77 -21.96
C ASN A 26 -44.29 -26.81 -21.37
N LYS A 27 -44.20 -25.57 -21.86
CA LYS A 27 -43.42 -24.51 -21.19
C LYS A 27 -44.36 -23.51 -20.52
N LYS A 28 -45.03 -23.94 -19.45
CA LYS A 28 -45.21 -23.02 -18.32
C LYS A 28 -43.80 -22.62 -17.85
N PRO A 29 -43.51 -21.34 -17.56
CA PRO A 29 -42.26 -21.00 -16.91
C PRO A 29 -42.18 -21.87 -15.65
N LYS A 30 -41.17 -22.73 -15.59
CA LYS A 30 -40.88 -23.47 -14.36
C LYS A 30 -40.60 -22.39 -13.33
N ASN A 31 -41.48 -22.25 -12.34
CA ASN A 31 -41.06 -21.77 -11.03
C ASN A 31 -39.78 -22.56 -10.70
N SER A 32 -38.64 -21.87 -10.69
CA SER A 32 -37.33 -22.45 -10.52
C SER A 32 -37.20 -22.98 -9.10
N ILE A 33 -37.59 -24.23 -8.90
CA ILE A 33 -37.15 -24.98 -7.73
C ILE A 33 -35.67 -25.26 -7.98
N LEU A 34 -34.80 -24.48 -7.35
CA LEU A 34 -33.37 -24.76 -7.26
C LEU A 34 -33.19 -26.21 -6.81
N ASN A 35 -32.34 -26.96 -7.51
CA ASN A 35 -32.05 -28.31 -7.08
C ASN A 35 -31.14 -28.27 -5.84
N LEU A 36 -31.02 -29.40 -5.12
CA LEU A 36 -30.25 -29.44 -3.86
C LEU A 36 -28.75 -29.15 -4.09
N GLU A 37 -28.19 -29.53 -5.23
CA GLU A 37 -26.78 -29.26 -5.59
C GLU A 37 -26.56 -27.77 -5.88
N ASP A 38 -27.49 -27.10 -6.57
CA ASP A 38 -27.49 -25.66 -6.79
C ASP A 38 -27.61 -24.91 -5.46
N GLU A 39 -28.49 -25.38 -4.57
CA GLU A 39 -28.69 -24.78 -3.25
C GLU A 39 -27.44 -24.93 -2.35
N ILE A 40 -26.77 -26.09 -2.40
CA ILE A 40 -25.51 -26.33 -1.70
C ILE A 40 -24.40 -25.43 -2.28
N THR A 41 -24.31 -25.32 -3.61
CA THR A 41 -23.30 -24.50 -4.30
C THR A 41 -23.51 -23.01 -4.01
N LEU A 42 -24.74 -22.53 -3.98
CA LEU A 42 -25.09 -21.15 -3.60
C LEU A 42 -24.76 -20.83 -2.14
N LYS A 43 -24.74 -21.84 -1.25
CA LYS A 43 -24.42 -21.72 0.18
C LYS A 43 -22.94 -22.00 0.52
N ALA A 44 -22.12 -22.38 -0.45
CA ALA A 44 -20.67 -22.45 -0.27
C ALA A 44 -20.03 -21.07 -0.46
N ASP A 45 -18.96 -20.80 0.30
CA ASP A 45 -18.14 -19.59 0.25
C ASP A 45 -18.99 -18.32 0.22
N ARG A 46 -19.70 -18.09 1.34
CA ARG A 46 -20.77 -17.09 1.44
C ARG A 46 -20.29 -15.66 1.66
N LEU A 47 -18.98 -15.43 1.77
CA LEU A 47 -18.40 -14.12 2.01
C LEU A 47 -17.52 -13.70 0.84
N GLY A 48 -17.61 -12.42 0.49
CA GLY A 48 -16.80 -11.78 -0.53
C GLY A 48 -16.57 -10.30 -0.23
N PHE A 49 -15.94 -9.61 -1.17
CA PHE A 49 -15.75 -8.15 -1.13
C PHE A 49 -16.33 -7.51 -2.38
N MET A 50 -16.90 -6.31 -2.22
CA MET A 50 -17.04 -5.41 -3.34
C MET A 50 -15.69 -4.71 -3.55
N TRP A 51 -15.11 -4.81 -4.74
CA TRP A 51 -13.91 -4.06 -5.10
C TRP A 51 -13.79 -3.92 -6.62
N THR A 52 -13.06 -2.93 -7.09
CA THR A 52 -12.79 -2.72 -8.53
C THR A 52 -11.52 -3.40 -9.02
N ASP A 53 -10.78 -4.05 -8.13
CA ASP A 53 -9.55 -4.78 -8.42
C ASP A 53 -9.43 -6.07 -7.59
N ILE A 54 -8.50 -6.95 -7.93
CA ILE A 54 -8.29 -8.19 -7.18
C ILE A 54 -7.55 -7.91 -5.88
N VAL A 55 -8.25 -8.10 -4.77
CA VAL A 55 -7.68 -7.89 -3.43
C VAL A 55 -6.78 -9.07 -3.02
N PRO A 56 -5.61 -8.82 -2.40
CA PRO A 56 -4.81 -9.88 -1.81
C PRO A 56 -5.55 -10.46 -0.59
N ASN A 57 -6.19 -11.62 -0.74
CA ASN A 57 -7.00 -12.26 0.30
C ASN A 57 -6.69 -13.74 0.53
N ASP A 58 -5.49 -14.18 0.09
CA ASP A 58 -5.03 -15.57 0.14
C ASP A 58 -5.14 -16.18 1.55
N ASP A 59 -5.07 -15.32 2.59
CA ASP A 59 -5.16 -15.67 4.00
C ASP A 59 -6.57 -15.65 4.60
N LEU A 60 -7.55 -14.97 3.98
CA LEU A 60 -8.96 -14.98 4.36
C LEU A 60 -9.74 -16.12 3.70
N ASN A 61 -9.20 -16.68 2.62
CA ASN A 61 -9.83 -17.72 1.81
C ASN A 61 -11.23 -17.33 1.29
N PHE A 62 -11.48 -16.03 1.07
CA PHE A 62 -12.71 -15.58 0.42
C PHE A 62 -12.58 -15.79 -1.08
N LYS A 63 -13.61 -16.37 -1.70
CA LYS A 63 -13.59 -16.81 -3.10
C LYS A 63 -14.44 -15.95 -4.01
N TRP A 64 -14.93 -14.81 -3.53
CA TRP A 64 -15.89 -13.99 -4.26
C TRP A 64 -15.48 -12.53 -4.25
N ILE A 65 -15.52 -11.93 -5.44
CA ILE A 65 -15.46 -10.50 -5.63
C ILE A 65 -16.69 -10.04 -6.39
N ARG A 66 -17.28 -8.94 -5.95
CA ARG A 66 -18.27 -8.19 -6.71
C ARG A 66 -17.59 -6.96 -7.28
N THR A 67 -17.70 -6.75 -8.58
CA THR A 67 -17.22 -5.51 -9.19
C THR A 67 -18.20 -4.38 -8.91
N ASN A 68 -17.70 -3.20 -8.53
CA ASN A 68 -18.55 -2.02 -8.43
C ASN A 68 -18.80 -1.44 -9.84
N THR A 69 -18.32 -0.23 -10.14
CA THR A 69 -18.60 0.43 -11.41
C THR A 69 -17.80 -0.12 -12.57
N ALA A 70 -16.56 -0.57 -12.38
CA ALA A 70 -15.69 -1.14 -13.41
C ALA A 70 -15.23 -2.57 -13.04
N PRO A 71 -14.74 -3.41 -13.98
CA PRO A 71 -14.46 -3.13 -15.40
C PRO A 71 -15.61 -3.40 -16.38
N PHE A 72 -16.76 -3.92 -15.93
CA PHE A 72 -17.86 -4.38 -16.78
C PHE A 72 -18.79 -3.24 -17.28
N ARG A 73 -18.20 -2.19 -17.85
CA ARG A 73 -18.95 -1.03 -18.36
C ARG A 73 -18.96 -0.98 -19.87
N ARG A 74 -20.14 -0.74 -20.44
CA ARG A 74 -20.32 -0.64 -21.89
C ARG A 74 -19.60 0.57 -22.51
N ASP A 75 -19.38 1.66 -21.78
CA ASP A 75 -18.62 2.80 -22.30
C ASP A 75 -17.12 2.51 -22.48
N TYR A 76 -16.56 1.60 -21.69
CA TYR A 76 -15.18 1.12 -21.87
C TYR A 76 -15.11 -0.03 -22.87
N LEU A 77 -16.04 -0.97 -22.75
CA LEU A 77 -16.04 -2.21 -23.53
C LEU A 77 -16.57 -2.04 -24.96
N GLU A 78 -17.44 -1.05 -25.21
CA GLU A 78 -17.96 -0.73 -26.54
C GLU A 78 -17.73 0.76 -26.84
N PRO A 79 -16.47 1.21 -27.03
CA PRO A 79 -16.15 2.63 -27.24
C PRO A 79 -16.73 3.18 -28.54
N LYS A 80 -17.06 2.29 -29.48
CA LYS A 80 -17.82 2.58 -30.70
C LYS A 80 -18.81 1.45 -30.94
N LYS A 81 -20.01 1.80 -31.40
CA LYS A 81 -21.08 0.83 -31.71
C LYS A 81 -20.55 -0.37 -32.53
N GLY A 82 -20.70 -1.57 -31.97
CA GLY A 82 -20.29 -2.84 -32.58
C GLY A 82 -18.79 -3.15 -32.55
N PHE A 83 -17.96 -2.31 -31.92
CA PHE A 83 -16.55 -2.57 -31.70
C PHE A 83 -16.33 -2.85 -30.21
N TYR A 84 -15.76 -4.01 -29.88
CA TYR A 84 -15.56 -4.43 -28.50
C TYR A 84 -14.07 -4.46 -28.12
N ASP A 85 -13.73 -3.86 -26.98
CA ASP A 85 -12.39 -3.91 -26.39
C ASP A 85 -12.48 -4.55 -25.00
N PHE A 86 -12.01 -5.80 -24.90
CA PHE A 86 -12.03 -6.57 -23.66
C PHE A 86 -10.73 -6.50 -22.88
N SER A 87 -9.72 -5.74 -23.30
CA SER A 87 -8.36 -5.74 -22.71
C SER A 87 -8.35 -5.60 -21.18
N ILE A 88 -9.00 -4.56 -20.65
CA ILE A 88 -9.07 -4.27 -19.21
C ILE A 88 -9.84 -5.36 -18.46
N THR A 89 -10.92 -5.88 -19.05
CA THR A 89 -11.76 -6.89 -18.40
C THR A 89 -11.08 -8.26 -18.41
N ASP A 90 -10.42 -8.63 -19.52
CA ASP A 90 -9.62 -9.85 -19.63
C ASP A 90 -8.47 -9.84 -18.62
N GLU A 91 -7.80 -8.71 -18.41
CA GLU A 91 -6.76 -8.58 -17.39
C GLU A 91 -7.31 -8.76 -15.96
N PHE A 92 -8.44 -8.13 -15.64
CA PHE A 92 -9.11 -8.32 -14.35
C PHE A 92 -9.50 -9.79 -14.12
N VAL A 93 -10.11 -10.42 -15.13
CA VAL A 93 -10.53 -11.83 -15.06
C VAL A 93 -9.32 -12.75 -14.94
N ARG A 94 -8.21 -12.49 -15.64
CA ARG A 94 -6.95 -13.24 -15.47
C ARG A 94 -6.45 -13.22 -14.03
N ARG A 95 -6.38 -12.03 -13.42
CA ARG A 95 -5.94 -11.84 -12.04
C ARG A 95 -6.89 -12.50 -11.04
N ALA A 96 -8.20 -12.48 -11.30
CA ALA A 96 -9.18 -13.17 -10.45
C ALA A 96 -8.92 -14.69 -10.43
N GLN A 97 -8.65 -15.26 -11.60
CA GLN A 97 -8.42 -16.69 -11.79
C GLN A 97 -7.10 -17.15 -11.15
N GLU A 98 -6.04 -16.35 -11.25
CA GLU A 98 -4.76 -16.60 -10.57
C GLU A 98 -4.92 -16.73 -9.04
N LYS A 99 -5.92 -16.05 -8.48
CA LYS A 99 -6.27 -16.07 -7.06
C LYS A 99 -7.41 -17.03 -6.71
N ASN A 100 -7.92 -17.78 -7.68
CA ASN A 100 -9.08 -18.66 -7.52
C ASN A 100 -10.29 -17.89 -6.94
N ILE A 101 -10.58 -16.73 -7.51
CA ILE A 101 -11.70 -15.85 -7.13
C ILE A 101 -12.77 -15.89 -8.22
N HIS A 102 -14.00 -16.12 -7.81
CA HIS A 102 -15.21 -15.98 -8.62
C HIS A 102 -15.67 -14.53 -8.67
N VAL A 103 -16.16 -14.12 -9.84
CA VAL A 103 -16.57 -12.75 -10.12
C VAL A 103 -18.10 -12.68 -10.20
N LEU A 104 -18.69 -11.77 -9.41
CA LEU A 104 -20.01 -11.19 -9.67
C LEU A 104 -19.78 -9.90 -10.48
N ALA A 105 -20.11 -9.95 -11.78
CA ALA A 105 -19.86 -8.86 -12.72
C ALA A 105 -21.06 -7.91 -12.78
N THR A 106 -20.83 -6.61 -12.57
CA THR A 106 -21.89 -5.59 -12.57
C THR A 106 -21.89 -4.84 -13.90
N ILE A 107 -22.91 -5.07 -14.74
CA ILE A 107 -23.02 -4.50 -16.08
C ILE A 107 -23.63 -3.10 -16.02
N TYR A 108 -22.90 -2.11 -16.53
CA TYR A 108 -23.41 -0.76 -16.78
C TYR A 108 -23.64 -0.51 -18.28
N PRO A 109 -24.87 -0.19 -18.73
CA PRO A 109 -25.23 -0.26 -20.13
C PRO A 109 -25.07 1.05 -20.92
N TYR A 110 -24.29 2.02 -20.41
CA TYR A 110 -24.34 3.42 -20.86
C TYR A 110 -23.14 3.84 -21.74
N PRO A 111 -23.06 3.50 -23.05
CA PRO A 111 -21.95 3.97 -23.86
C PRO A 111 -22.10 5.45 -24.21
N ARG A 112 -20.98 6.18 -24.17
CA ARG A 112 -20.94 7.62 -24.44
C ARG A 112 -21.55 8.01 -25.79
N TRP A 113 -21.36 7.19 -26.83
CA TRP A 113 -21.77 7.52 -28.20
C TRP A 113 -23.29 7.44 -28.46
N GLU A 114 -24.12 6.94 -27.53
CA GLU A 114 -25.58 6.89 -27.68
C GLU A 114 -26.36 7.78 -26.69
N GLN A 115 -25.66 8.46 -25.78
CA GLN A 115 -26.26 9.18 -24.67
C GLN A 115 -26.29 10.70 -24.95
N PRO A 116 -27.43 11.38 -24.77
CA PRO A 116 -27.52 12.83 -24.93
C PRO A 116 -26.93 13.56 -23.72
N ASP A 117 -26.52 14.82 -23.89
CA ASP A 117 -25.93 15.65 -22.83
C ASP A 117 -26.82 15.78 -21.57
N LYS A 118 -28.15 15.73 -21.72
CA LYS A 118 -29.08 15.76 -20.58
C LYS A 118 -28.99 14.55 -19.65
N ASP A 119 -28.44 13.44 -20.15
CA ASP A 119 -28.25 12.18 -19.42
C ASP A 119 -26.83 12.12 -18.81
N ARG A 120 -26.03 13.19 -19.01
CA ARG A 120 -24.71 13.41 -18.42
C ARG A 120 -24.85 13.85 -16.97
N TYR A 121 -24.03 13.27 -16.11
CA TYR A 121 -23.94 13.65 -14.70
C TYR A 121 -23.15 14.95 -14.52
N GLU A 122 -23.77 16.00 -13.96
CA GLU A 122 -23.09 17.21 -13.51
C GLU A 122 -22.48 16.96 -12.12
N LYS A 123 -21.14 17.09 -11.99
CA LYS A 123 -20.43 16.87 -10.73
C LYS A 123 -20.84 17.92 -9.68
N GLU A 124 -21.65 17.55 -8.69
CA GLU A 124 -21.66 18.24 -7.39
C GLU A 124 -20.65 17.57 -6.45
N ASN A 125 -19.75 18.36 -5.86
CA ASN A 125 -18.87 18.15 -4.69
C ASN A 125 -18.96 16.81 -3.93
N PHE A 126 -18.72 15.68 -4.60
CA PHE A 126 -18.51 14.38 -3.97
C PHE A 126 -17.14 13.88 -4.42
N SER A 127 -16.19 13.92 -3.48
CA SER A 127 -14.78 13.57 -3.69
C SER A 127 -14.59 12.05 -3.77
N LEU A 128 -15.09 11.44 -4.84
CA LEU A 128 -14.72 10.09 -5.27
C LEU A 128 -13.77 10.13 -6.48
N ASP A 129 -13.19 11.29 -6.75
CA ASP A 129 -12.31 11.58 -7.90
C ASP A 129 -10.95 10.84 -7.88
N ASN A 130 -10.59 10.21 -6.75
CA ASN A 130 -9.37 9.39 -6.58
C ASN A 130 -9.52 7.93 -7.07
N LEU A 131 -10.67 7.58 -7.64
CA LEU A 131 -10.97 6.23 -8.10
C LEU A 131 -11.71 6.29 -9.44
N SER A 132 -10.99 6.57 -10.53
CA SER A 132 -11.58 6.64 -11.88
C SER A 132 -12.42 5.40 -12.26
N LEU A 133 -12.09 4.24 -11.67
CA LEU A 133 -12.83 2.97 -11.82
C LEU A 133 -13.99 2.79 -10.83
N TRP A 134 -14.08 3.54 -9.72
CA TRP A 134 -15.24 3.56 -8.79
C TRP A 134 -16.26 4.67 -9.10
N ALA A 135 -15.86 5.67 -9.90
CA ALA A 135 -16.77 6.71 -10.31
C ALA A 135 -17.91 6.09 -11.14
N PRO A 136 -19.18 6.38 -10.82
CA PRO A 136 -20.28 5.95 -11.66
C PRO A 136 -20.12 6.52 -13.07
N PRO A 137 -20.61 5.81 -14.11
CA PRO A 137 -20.46 6.27 -15.48
C PRO A 137 -20.95 7.71 -15.67
N GLU A 138 -20.25 8.45 -16.53
CA GLU A 138 -20.56 9.86 -16.84
C GLU A 138 -21.99 10.01 -17.35
N TYR A 139 -22.48 9.02 -18.10
CA TYR A 139 -23.84 8.96 -18.61
C TYR A 139 -24.63 7.86 -17.91
N LYS A 140 -25.89 8.15 -17.58
CA LYS A 140 -26.71 7.27 -16.73
C LYS A 140 -28.10 6.98 -17.30
N GLY A 141 -28.39 7.43 -18.52
CA GLY A 141 -29.67 7.25 -19.17
C GLY A 141 -29.87 5.83 -19.72
N PRO A 142 -31.12 5.35 -19.85
CA PRO A 142 -31.38 4.04 -20.43
C PRO A 142 -30.88 3.94 -21.88
N PRO A 143 -30.40 2.76 -22.33
CA PRO A 143 -29.97 2.53 -23.71
C PRO A 143 -31.08 2.89 -24.71
N LYS A 144 -30.74 3.66 -25.74
CA LYS A 144 -31.72 4.06 -26.78
C LYS A 144 -31.92 2.99 -27.85
N ASP A 145 -30.91 2.13 -28.05
CA ASP A 145 -30.96 0.98 -28.96
C ASP A 145 -30.81 -0.32 -28.16
N LEU A 146 -31.94 -0.87 -27.70
CA LEU A 146 -31.97 -2.14 -26.96
C LEU A 146 -31.43 -3.32 -27.78
N SER A 147 -31.49 -3.28 -29.11
CA SER A 147 -30.91 -4.33 -29.95
C SER A 147 -29.39 -4.27 -29.96
N SER A 148 -28.81 -3.06 -29.96
CA SER A 148 -27.36 -2.89 -29.79
C SER A 148 -26.91 -3.28 -28.40
N TYR A 149 -27.65 -2.89 -27.37
CA TYR A 149 -27.38 -3.32 -26.01
C TYR A 149 -27.43 -4.85 -25.87
N LYS A 150 -28.45 -5.51 -26.44
CA LYS A 150 -28.56 -6.97 -26.46
C LYS A 150 -27.33 -7.63 -27.09
N ARG A 151 -26.86 -7.13 -28.24
CA ARG A 151 -25.65 -7.65 -28.90
C ARG A 151 -24.40 -7.49 -28.04
N PHE A 152 -24.24 -6.34 -27.39
CA PHE A 152 -23.14 -6.10 -26.46
C PHE A 152 -23.15 -7.12 -25.31
N VAL A 153 -24.30 -7.32 -24.65
CA VAL A 153 -24.39 -8.27 -23.53
C VAL A 153 -24.09 -9.69 -24.01
N LYS A 154 -24.57 -10.10 -25.19
CA LYS A 154 -24.22 -11.41 -25.76
C LYS A 154 -22.73 -11.58 -25.99
N ALA A 155 -22.07 -10.58 -26.57
CA ALA A 155 -20.62 -10.61 -26.80
C ALA A 155 -19.83 -10.64 -25.49
N LEU A 156 -20.29 -9.89 -24.48
CA LEU A 156 -19.67 -9.90 -23.15
C LEU A 156 -19.82 -11.24 -22.44
N VAL A 157 -20.97 -11.88 -22.54
CA VAL A 157 -21.22 -13.18 -21.89
C VAL A 157 -20.47 -14.29 -22.61
N GLU A 158 -20.53 -14.34 -23.95
CA GLU A 158 -19.76 -15.29 -24.78
C GLU A 158 -18.26 -15.26 -24.42
N ARG A 159 -17.72 -14.06 -24.19
CA ARG A 159 -16.31 -13.89 -23.85
C ARG A 159 -15.88 -14.63 -22.57
N TYR A 160 -16.81 -14.89 -21.66
CA TYR A 160 -16.52 -15.37 -20.30
C TYR A 160 -17.39 -16.55 -19.84
N ASP A 161 -18.14 -17.20 -20.72
CA ASP A 161 -19.06 -18.29 -20.34
C ASP A 161 -18.37 -19.66 -20.21
N GLY A 162 -17.18 -19.82 -20.80
CA GLY A 162 -16.34 -21.00 -20.64
C GLY A 162 -16.82 -22.23 -21.41
N ASP A 163 -17.57 -22.06 -22.50
CA ASP A 163 -18.01 -23.18 -23.34
C ASP A 163 -16.96 -23.63 -24.38
N GLY A 164 -15.86 -22.88 -24.51
CA GLY A 164 -14.75 -23.11 -25.43
C GLY A 164 -14.86 -22.38 -26.77
N ILE A 165 -15.92 -21.61 -27.00
CA ILE A 165 -16.18 -20.83 -28.22
C ILE A 165 -15.95 -19.35 -27.92
N ASP A 166 -15.06 -18.69 -28.67
CA ASP A 166 -14.74 -17.25 -28.55
C ASP A 166 -14.42 -16.71 -27.13
N ASP A 167 -14.18 -17.63 -26.20
CA ASP A 167 -13.76 -17.39 -24.83
C ASP A 167 -12.47 -16.56 -24.75
N MET A 168 -12.33 -15.87 -23.62
CA MET A 168 -11.05 -15.30 -23.20
C MET A 168 -9.92 -16.35 -23.27
N PRO A 169 -8.79 -16.07 -23.97
CA PRO A 169 -7.65 -16.96 -23.98
C PRO A 169 -7.17 -17.28 -22.56
N GLY A 170 -7.16 -18.57 -22.23
CA GLY A 170 -6.75 -19.04 -20.91
C GLY A 170 -7.83 -18.93 -19.82
N LEU A 171 -9.11 -18.73 -20.19
CA LEU A 171 -10.23 -18.81 -19.25
C LEU A 171 -10.31 -20.20 -18.60
N LYS A 172 -10.37 -20.21 -17.26
CA LYS A 172 -10.46 -21.37 -16.37
C LYS A 172 -11.64 -21.27 -15.41
N ILE A 173 -11.97 -20.06 -14.96
CA ILE A 173 -13.10 -19.80 -14.07
C ILE A 173 -14.10 -18.92 -14.81
N PRO A 174 -15.20 -19.48 -15.34
CA PRO A 174 -16.22 -18.72 -16.05
C PRO A 174 -16.94 -17.71 -15.15
N ILE A 175 -17.46 -16.64 -15.75
CA ILE A 175 -18.33 -15.68 -15.07
C ILE A 175 -19.77 -16.13 -15.22
N LYS A 176 -20.32 -16.70 -14.14
CA LYS A 176 -21.70 -17.21 -14.11
C LYS A 176 -22.69 -16.27 -13.41
N TYR A 177 -22.28 -15.10 -12.93
CA TYR A 177 -23.13 -14.22 -12.12
C TYR A 177 -23.03 -12.78 -12.59
N TRP A 178 -24.17 -12.22 -13.00
CA TRP A 178 -24.26 -10.92 -13.65
C TRP A 178 -25.28 -10.04 -12.96
N GLU A 179 -24.84 -8.93 -12.38
CA GLU A 179 -25.70 -7.91 -11.78
C GLU A 179 -25.95 -6.77 -12.76
N ILE A 180 -27.19 -6.33 -12.88
CA ILE A 180 -27.58 -5.31 -13.87
C ILE A 180 -27.75 -3.96 -13.19
N ILE A 181 -26.71 -3.10 -13.28
CA ILE A 181 -26.60 -1.76 -12.67
C ILE A 181 -26.52 -1.82 -11.12
N ASN A 182 -26.30 -0.69 -10.45
CA ASN A 182 -26.32 -0.53 -8.99
C ASN A 182 -27.38 0.49 -8.55
N GLU A 183 -28.06 0.29 -7.42
CA GLU A 183 -28.98 1.25 -6.74
C GLU A 183 -29.80 2.18 -7.66
N VAL A 184 -30.52 1.59 -8.62
CA VAL A 184 -31.23 2.32 -9.69
C VAL A 184 -32.34 3.25 -9.19
N GLU A 185 -32.93 2.96 -8.04
CA GLU A 185 -34.01 3.75 -7.44
C GLU A 185 -33.53 5.12 -6.94
N SER A 186 -32.23 5.24 -6.64
CA SER A 186 -31.64 6.48 -6.10
C SER A 186 -31.88 7.66 -7.04
N GLY A 187 -31.68 7.47 -8.35
CA GLY A 187 -31.94 8.50 -9.36
C GLY A 187 -33.43 8.82 -9.55
N TYR A 188 -34.30 7.80 -9.49
CA TYR A 188 -35.75 7.99 -9.56
C TYR A 188 -36.31 8.84 -8.39
N ILE A 189 -35.77 8.62 -7.19
CA ILE A 189 -36.14 9.35 -5.99
C ILE A 189 -35.58 10.77 -6.02
N ASN A 190 -34.31 10.93 -6.38
CA ASN A 190 -33.64 12.24 -6.37
C ASN A 190 -34.22 13.20 -7.41
N SER A 191 -34.50 12.73 -8.63
CA SER A 191 -35.13 13.54 -9.69
C SER A 191 -36.47 14.13 -9.25
N ARG A 192 -37.31 13.36 -8.56
CA ARG A 192 -38.62 13.82 -8.04
C ARG A 192 -38.53 14.74 -6.83
N LYS A 193 -37.38 14.78 -6.16
CA LYS A 193 -37.09 15.74 -5.09
C LYS A 193 -36.42 17.02 -5.59
N GLY A 194 -36.33 17.20 -6.92
CA GLY A 194 -35.66 18.35 -7.52
C GLY A 194 -34.15 18.37 -7.29
N LYS A 195 -33.55 17.22 -6.94
CA LYS A 195 -32.09 17.09 -6.81
C LYS A 195 -31.50 16.71 -8.16
N ILE A 196 -30.41 17.39 -8.53
CA ILE A 196 -29.72 17.21 -9.82
C ILE A 196 -28.89 15.90 -9.81
N ASN A 197 -28.45 15.46 -8.62
CA ASN A 197 -27.59 14.28 -8.46
C ASN A 197 -28.33 12.94 -8.59
N GLN A 198 -28.23 12.33 -9.77
CA GLN A 198 -28.72 10.98 -10.06
C GLN A 198 -27.54 10.00 -10.11
N TRP A 199 -27.38 9.16 -9.09
CA TRP A 199 -26.10 8.49 -8.81
C TRP A 199 -25.75 7.35 -9.76
N PHE A 200 -26.68 6.46 -10.10
CA PHE A 200 -26.38 5.28 -10.93
C PHE A 200 -27.31 5.05 -12.13
N PHE A 201 -28.50 5.65 -12.15
CA PHE A 201 -29.48 5.49 -13.22
C PHE A 201 -30.42 6.69 -13.32
N ASN A 202 -30.62 7.21 -14.53
CA ASN A 202 -31.57 8.26 -14.88
C ASN A 202 -32.72 7.67 -15.71
N GLY A 203 -33.65 6.99 -15.04
CA GLY A 203 -34.79 6.40 -15.73
C GLY A 203 -35.94 6.00 -14.81
N THR A 204 -37.01 5.54 -15.43
CA THR A 204 -38.23 5.02 -14.79
C THR A 204 -38.08 3.54 -14.41
N PRO A 205 -38.95 3.02 -13.51
CA PRO A 205 -38.98 1.60 -13.18
C PRO A 205 -39.21 0.73 -14.42
N GLU A 206 -40.08 1.17 -15.33
CA GLU A 206 -40.36 0.47 -16.57
C GLU A 206 -39.16 0.41 -17.53
N GLU A 207 -38.38 1.49 -17.63
CA GLU A 207 -37.15 1.51 -18.42
C GLU A 207 -36.09 0.58 -17.82
N TYR A 208 -35.96 0.54 -16.48
CA TYR A 208 -35.08 -0.43 -15.83
C TYR A 208 -35.53 -1.87 -16.09
N VAL A 209 -36.83 -2.18 -16.01
CA VAL A 209 -37.36 -3.51 -16.34
C VAL A 209 -37.05 -3.91 -17.78
N GLN A 210 -37.06 -2.96 -18.73
CA GLN A 210 -36.66 -3.24 -20.12
C GLN A 210 -35.17 -3.59 -20.23
N ILE A 211 -34.31 -2.88 -19.51
CA ILE A 211 -32.87 -3.19 -19.44
C ILE A 211 -32.69 -4.58 -18.84
N LEU A 212 -33.25 -4.83 -17.66
CA LEU A 212 -33.16 -6.11 -16.95
C LEU A 212 -33.63 -7.28 -17.83
N LYS A 213 -34.79 -7.13 -18.48
CA LYS A 213 -35.32 -8.13 -19.42
C LYS A 213 -34.36 -8.37 -20.60
N THR A 214 -33.85 -7.30 -21.20
CA THR A 214 -32.95 -7.39 -22.36
C THR A 214 -31.63 -8.07 -21.98
N SER A 215 -31.07 -7.74 -20.82
CA SER A 215 -29.88 -8.40 -20.26
C SER A 215 -30.16 -9.85 -19.97
N TYR A 216 -31.29 -10.17 -19.32
CA TYR A 216 -31.66 -11.55 -18.99
C TYR A 216 -31.75 -12.43 -20.23
N GLU A 217 -32.49 -11.98 -21.25
CA GLU A 217 -32.59 -12.73 -22.51
C GLU A 217 -31.24 -12.89 -23.19
N ALA A 218 -30.41 -11.84 -23.24
CA ALA A 218 -29.06 -11.92 -23.82
C ALA A 218 -28.17 -12.93 -23.07
N ILE A 219 -28.13 -12.83 -21.74
CA ILE A 219 -27.32 -13.69 -20.88
C ILE A 219 -27.77 -15.14 -21.04
N LYS A 220 -29.07 -15.44 -20.93
CA LYS A 220 -29.59 -16.82 -21.06
C LYS A 220 -29.47 -17.39 -22.47
N GLU A 221 -29.41 -16.55 -23.50
CA GLU A 221 -29.17 -16.97 -24.88
C GLU A 221 -27.71 -17.39 -25.11
N SER A 222 -26.75 -16.70 -24.49
CA SER A 222 -25.33 -17.03 -24.56
C SER A 222 -24.97 -18.16 -23.57
N ASP A 223 -25.34 -18.01 -22.31
CA ASP A 223 -25.06 -18.94 -21.23
C ASP A 223 -26.34 -19.29 -20.44
N LYS A 224 -26.85 -20.51 -20.64
CA LYS A 224 -28.06 -20.99 -19.96
C LYS A 224 -27.86 -21.21 -18.47
N ASP A 225 -26.62 -21.41 -18.03
CA ASP A 225 -26.25 -21.73 -16.65
C ASP A 225 -25.86 -20.47 -15.86
N ALA A 226 -25.73 -19.31 -16.51
CA ALA A 226 -25.50 -18.03 -15.85
C ALA A 226 -26.73 -17.54 -15.06
N PHE A 227 -26.50 -16.80 -13.98
CA PHE A 227 -27.49 -16.20 -13.10
C PHE A 227 -27.52 -14.67 -13.24
N VAL A 228 -28.72 -14.09 -13.19
CA VAL A 228 -28.95 -12.65 -13.33
C VAL A 228 -29.49 -12.06 -12.02
N LEU A 229 -28.89 -10.95 -11.59
CA LEU A 229 -29.25 -10.19 -10.39
C LEU A 229 -29.82 -8.80 -10.75
N ASN A 230 -30.76 -8.31 -9.95
CA ASN A 230 -31.21 -6.90 -10.01
C ASN A 230 -30.14 -5.95 -9.45
N ALA A 231 -30.31 -4.64 -9.67
CA ALA A 231 -29.42 -3.59 -9.20
C ALA A 231 -29.55 -3.43 -7.68
N GLY A 232 -28.62 -4.01 -6.91
CA GLY A 232 -28.61 -4.03 -5.45
C GLY A 232 -29.47 -2.96 -4.78
N MET A 233 -30.55 -3.40 -4.14
CA MET A 233 -31.54 -2.50 -3.54
C MET A 233 -30.94 -1.79 -2.32
N SER A 234 -30.91 -0.44 -2.30
CA SER A 234 -30.50 0.28 -1.08
C SER A 234 -31.45 -0.03 0.10
N PRO A 235 -31.03 0.20 1.37
CA PRO A 235 -31.86 -0.10 2.54
C PRO A 235 -33.28 0.48 2.45
N ILE A 236 -34.30 -0.34 2.75
CA ILE A 236 -35.72 0.03 2.58
C ILE A 236 -36.09 1.16 3.55
N PRO A 237 -36.39 2.39 3.06
CA PRO A 237 -36.68 3.51 3.94
C PRO A 237 -38.07 3.40 4.58
N THR A 238 -38.20 3.85 5.82
CA THR A 238 -39.48 3.87 6.58
C THR A 238 -40.08 5.28 6.77
N ASN A 239 -39.49 6.31 6.17
CA ASN A 239 -39.92 7.71 6.22
C ASN A 239 -40.62 8.13 4.90
N ASP A 240 -40.89 9.42 4.65
CA ASP A 240 -41.59 9.87 3.43
C ASP A 240 -40.94 9.43 2.10
N VAL A 241 -39.64 9.09 2.11
CA VAL A 241 -38.92 8.51 0.97
C VAL A 241 -39.46 7.13 0.58
N SER A 242 -40.05 6.43 1.54
CA SER A 242 -40.68 5.11 1.41
C SER A 242 -41.68 5.04 0.25
N LYS A 243 -42.49 6.07 0.02
CA LYS A 243 -43.50 6.03 -1.06
C LYS A 243 -42.88 5.91 -2.45
N LEU A 244 -41.89 6.74 -2.77
CA LEU A 244 -41.22 6.73 -4.08
C LEU A 244 -40.36 5.46 -4.25
N TYR A 245 -39.73 5.01 -3.17
CA TYR A 245 -38.98 3.75 -3.15
C TYR A 245 -39.87 2.55 -3.47
N HIS A 246 -41.02 2.44 -2.79
CA HIS A 246 -41.99 1.35 -3.03
C HIS A 246 -42.70 1.47 -4.38
N GLU A 247 -42.91 2.68 -4.90
CA GLU A 247 -43.38 2.86 -6.26
C GLU A 247 -42.38 2.28 -7.27
N PHE A 248 -41.09 2.55 -7.10
CA PHE A 248 -40.05 2.05 -7.99
C PHE A 248 -39.94 0.53 -7.91
N TRP A 249 -39.55 0.00 -6.75
CA TRP A 249 -39.30 -1.43 -6.58
C TRP A 249 -40.57 -2.27 -6.69
N GLY A 250 -41.72 -1.74 -6.29
CA GLY A 250 -43.01 -2.41 -6.48
C GLY A 250 -43.31 -2.72 -7.94
N LYS A 251 -43.07 -1.76 -8.84
CA LYS A 251 -43.20 -1.93 -10.29
C LYS A 251 -42.13 -2.84 -10.88
N VAL A 252 -40.88 -2.72 -10.42
CA VAL A 252 -39.78 -3.59 -10.88
C VAL A 252 -40.09 -5.04 -10.55
N PHE A 253 -40.56 -5.35 -9.33
CA PHE A 253 -40.94 -6.72 -9.00
C PHE A 253 -42.19 -7.17 -9.76
N GLU A 254 -43.23 -6.33 -9.85
CA GLU A 254 -44.47 -6.68 -10.55
C GLU A 254 -44.25 -7.06 -12.01
N LYS A 255 -43.32 -6.37 -12.71
CA LYS A 255 -43.11 -6.55 -14.15
C LYS A 255 -41.81 -7.27 -14.51
N GLY A 256 -40.88 -7.36 -13.57
CA GLY A 256 -39.51 -7.79 -13.82
C GLY A 256 -39.08 -9.02 -13.04
N GLU A 257 -39.92 -9.59 -12.15
CA GLU A 257 -39.52 -10.73 -11.34
C GLU A 257 -39.01 -11.91 -12.18
N ASP A 258 -39.59 -12.19 -13.35
CA ASP A 258 -39.17 -13.31 -14.19
C ASP A 258 -37.77 -13.14 -14.80
N PHE A 259 -37.18 -11.95 -14.72
CA PHE A 259 -35.89 -11.59 -15.32
C PHE A 259 -34.76 -11.45 -14.28
N MET A 260 -34.94 -12.01 -13.09
CA MET A 260 -33.93 -12.05 -12.03
C MET A 260 -33.94 -13.45 -11.40
N ASP A 261 -32.79 -14.12 -11.40
CA ASP A 261 -32.64 -15.43 -10.78
C ASP A 261 -32.32 -15.30 -9.28
N ILE A 262 -31.60 -14.24 -8.91
CA ILE A 262 -31.14 -13.96 -7.55
C ILE A 262 -31.51 -12.51 -7.20
N ILE A 263 -32.02 -12.30 -5.98
CA ILE A 263 -32.36 -10.96 -5.48
C ILE A 263 -31.13 -10.32 -4.84
N SER A 264 -30.71 -9.19 -5.38
CA SER A 264 -29.61 -8.38 -4.88
C SER A 264 -30.11 -7.26 -3.97
N VAL A 265 -29.52 -7.14 -2.78
CA VAL A 265 -29.85 -6.12 -1.79
C VAL A 265 -28.60 -5.55 -1.14
N HIS A 266 -28.69 -4.33 -0.63
CA HIS A 266 -27.65 -3.68 0.16
C HIS A 266 -28.11 -3.53 1.61
N SER A 267 -27.20 -3.81 2.53
CA SER A 267 -27.41 -3.62 3.96
C SER A 267 -26.32 -2.69 4.47
N LEU A 268 -26.62 -1.39 4.45
CA LEU A 268 -25.70 -0.30 4.79
C LEU A 268 -26.25 0.44 6.02
N LYS A 269 -25.36 1.04 6.83
CA LYS A 269 -25.70 1.90 7.99
C LYS A 269 -26.41 1.17 9.17
N ASP A 270 -27.10 1.92 10.03
CA ASP A 270 -27.61 1.54 11.36
C ASP A 270 -28.79 0.56 11.37
N ASP A 271 -29.32 0.16 10.22
CA ASP A 271 -30.48 -0.72 10.20
C ASP A 271 -30.07 -2.11 10.70
N LYS A 272 -30.71 -2.53 11.80
CA LYS A 272 -30.58 -3.91 12.26
C LYS A 272 -30.99 -4.82 11.10
N VAL A 273 -30.06 -5.63 10.61
CA VAL A 273 -30.22 -6.58 9.49
C VAL A 273 -31.56 -7.33 9.55
N GLU A 274 -31.98 -7.75 10.74
CA GLU A 274 -33.26 -8.41 10.95
C GLU A 274 -34.46 -7.55 10.51
N ASN A 275 -34.48 -6.25 10.84
CA ASN A 275 -35.53 -5.33 10.46
C ASN A 275 -35.56 -5.13 8.94
N PHE A 276 -34.39 -5.08 8.30
CA PHE A 276 -34.29 -4.99 6.84
C PHE A 276 -34.99 -6.18 6.18
N PHE A 277 -34.68 -7.42 6.58
CA PHE A 277 -35.32 -8.62 6.02
C PHE A 277 -36.81 -8.72 6.37
N GLN A 278 -37.23 -8.27 7.56
CA GLN A 278 -38.64 -8.18 7.91
C GLN A 278 -39.38 -7.22 6.98
N ASN A 279 -38.81 -6.06 6.66
CA ASN A 279 -39.38 -5.11 5.72
C ASN A 279 -39.38 -5.65 4.29
N LEU A 280 -38.29 -6.27 3.85
CA LEU A 280 -38.19 -6.91 2.53
C LEU A 280 -39.32 -7.94 2.35
N ASN A 281 -39.52 -8.80 3.34
CA ASN A 281 -40.60 -9.79 3.31
C ASN A 281 -41.99 -9.14 3.44
N ARG A 282 -42.15 -8.11 4.29
CA ARG A 282 -43.42 -7.39 4.47
C ARG A 282 -43.91 -6.76 3.17
N PHE A 283 -43.02 -6.10 2.42
CA PHE A 283 -43.39 -5.34 1.23
C PHE A 283 -43.29 -6.17 -0.06
N TYR A 284 -42.32 -7.07 -0.15
CA TYR A 284 -41.98 -7.78 -1.39
C TYR A 284 -41.96 -9.31 -1.22
N GLY A 285 -42.40 -9.84 -0.08
CA GLY A 285 -42.36 -11.28 0.23
C GLY A 285 -43.00 -12.17 -0.83
N LYS A 286 -44.06 -11.71 -1.50
CA LYS A 286 -44.67 -12.49 -2.60
C LYS A 286 -43.73 -12.75 -3.78
N TYR A 287 -42.76 -11.87 -4.00
CA TYR A 287 -41.80 -11.93 -5.12
C TYR A 287 -40.46 -12.57 -4.69
N VAL A 288 -40.00 -12.28 -3.47
CA VAL A 288 -38.64 -12.69 -3.02
C VAL A 288 -38.59 -14.05 -2.31
N LYS A 289 -39.72 -14.57 -1.81
CA LYS A 289 -39.74 -15.73 -0.89
C LYS A 289 -39.08 -17.01 -1.44
N ASN A 290 -39.09 -17.21 -2.76
CA ASN A 290 -38.58 -18.43 -3.39
C ASN A 290 -37.29 -18.19 -4.18
N LYS A 291 -36.61 -17.05 -3.96
CA LYS A 291 -35.40 -16.70 -4.67
C LYS A 291 -34.22 -16.55 -3.71
N PRO A 292 -33.01 -16.96 -4.09
CA PRO A 292 -31.81 -16.65 -3.32
C PRO A 292 -31.68 -15.14 -3.15
N ILE A 293 -31.19 -14.72 -1.98
CA ILE A 293 -30.92 -13.31 -1.69
C ILE A 293 -29.43 -13.14 -1.49
N TRP A 294 -28.82 -12.19 -2.19
CA TRP A 294 -27.41 -11.83 -2.03
C TRP A 294 -27.34 -10.41 -1.48
N ILE A 295 -26.58 -10.23 -0.41
CA ILE A 295 -26.21 -8.90 0.08
C ILE A 295 -24.94 -8.49 -0.66
N THR A 296 -25.09 -7.72 -1.72
CA THR A 296 -24.01 -7.33 -2.63
C THR A 296 -23.21 -6.13 -2.12
N GLU A 297 -23.71 -5.42 -1.10
CA GLU A 297 -22.98 -4.44 -0.32
C GLU A 297 -23.38 -4.51 1.17
N PHE A 298 -22.40 -4.69 2.05
CA PHE A 298 -22.57 -4.74 3.50
C PHE A 298 -21.55 -3.84 4.23
N SER A 299 -22.05 -2.90 5.02
CA SER A 299 -21.26 -2.01 5.91
C SER A 299 -22.07 -1.56 7.12
N THR A 300 -21.40 -1.27 8.24
CA THR A 300 -22.03 -0.90 9.52
C THR A 300 -21.15 0.07 10.32
N LYS A 301 -21.71 0.81 11.28
CA LYS A 301 -20.97 1.82 12.06
C LYS A 301 -20.04 1.30 13.16
N SER A 302 -20.09 0.01 13.49
CA SER A 302 -19.23 -0.58 14.51
C SER A 302 -18.79 -2.00 14.16
N ILE A 303 -17.70 -2.46 14.79
CA ILE A 303 -17.19 -3.82 14.64
C ILE A 303 -18.20 -4.85 15.16
N ASP A 304 -18.83 -4.57 16.32
CA ASP A 304 -19.81 -5.48 16.91
C ASP A 304 -21.07 -5.59 16.05
N ASP A 305 -21.53 -4.47 15.47
CA ASP A 305 -22.66 -4.47 14.54
C ASP A 305 -22.32 -5.19 13.23
N CYS A 306 -21.07 -5.09 12.75
CA CYS A 306 -20.61 -5.81 11.57
C CYS A 306 -20.69 -7.32 11.80
N LEU A 307 -20.14 -7.83 12.91
CA LEU A 307 -20.14 -9.26 13.22
C LEU A 307 -21.55 -9.80 13.45
N THR A 308 -22.32 -9.15 14.33
CA THR A 308 -23.69 -9.59 14.64
C THR A 308 -24.62 -9.44 13.44
N GLY A 309 -24.40 -8.43 12.61
CA GLY A 309 -25.09 -8.20 11.35
C GLY A 309 -24.79 -9.29 10.32
N ILE A 310 -23.53 -9.66 10.10
CA ILE A 310 -23.17 -10.78 9.20
C ILE A 310 -23.77 -12.10 9.71
N ILE A 311 -23.66 -12.40 11.01
CA ILE A 311 -24.22 -13.62 11.59
C ILE A 311 -25.74 -13.69 11.36
N THR A 312 -26.43 -12.56 11.56
CA THR A 312 -27.87 -12.44 11.30
C THR A 312 -28.19 -12.57 9.82
N ALA A 313 -27.41 -11.91 8.95
CA ALA A 313 -27.57 -11.92 7.50
C ALA A 313 -27.38 -13.33 6.93
N LEU A 314 -26.45 -14.12 7.46
CA LEU A 314 -26.26 -15.51 7.03
C LEU A 314 -27.52 -16.37 7.22
N ASN A 315 -28.45 -16.00 8.10
CA ASN A 315 -29.72 -16.71 8.21
C ASN A 315 -30.70 -16.40 7.06
N HIS A 316 -30.50 -15.30 6.33
CA HIS A 316 -31.45 -14.79 5.32
C HIS A 316 -30.88 -14.69 3.91
N ALA A 317 -29.56 -14.48 3.76
CA ALA A 317 -28.91 -14.24 2.48
C ALA A 317 -27.82 -15.27 2.17
N ASN A 318 -27.81 -15.79 0.95
CA ASN A 318 -26.88 -16.81 0.47
C ASN A 318 -25.44 -16.29 0.39
N LYS A 319 -25.22 -15.04 -0.05
CA LYS A 319 -23.90 -14.40 -0.09
C LYS A 319 -23.92 -13.00 0.49
N ILE A 320 -22.78 -12.57 1.03
CA ILE A 320 -22.57 -11.25 1.65
C ILE A 320 -21.23 -10.70 1.18
N PHE A 321 -21.26 -9.49 0.61
CA PHE A 321 -20.08 -8.78 0.13
C PHE A 321 -19.82 -7.56 1.01
N LEU A 322 -18.66 -7.54 1.68
CA LEU A 322 -18.22 -6.37 2.43
C LEU A 322 -17.88 -5.23 1.47
N VAL A 323 -18.33 -4.01 1.75
CA VAL A 323 -18.19 -2.84 0.85
C VAL A 323 -16.74 -2.54 0.50
N SER A 324 -15.82 -2.77 1.43
CA SER A 324 -14.43 -2.41 1.24
C SER A 324 -13.46 -3.39 1.89
N TYR A 325 -12.38 -3.70 1.18
CA TYR A 325 -11.23 -4.39 1.76
C TYR A 325 -10.23 -3.42 2.39
N PHE A 326 -9.99 -2.24 1.78
CA PHE A 326 -9.06 -1.21 2.25
C PHE A 326 -9.75 0.09 2.65
N LYS A 327 -9.29 0.76 3.71
CA LYS A 327 -9.71 2.15 3.96
C LYS A 327 -9.24 3.04 2.81
N MET A 328 -10.15 3.87 2.29
CA MET A 328 -9.89 4.80 1.20
C MET A 328 -10.57 6.14 1.44
N GLU A 329 -9.86 7.22 1.11
CA GLU A 329 -10.40 8.57 1.25
C GLU A 329 -11.63 8.72 0.34
N GLY A 330 -12.69 9.36 0.84
CA GLY A 330 -13.95 9.52 0.12
C GLY A 330 -14.98 8.41 0.34
N LEU A 331 -14.62 7.28 0.98
CA LEU A 331 -15.60 6.27 1.36
C LEU A 331 -16.50 6.74 2.53
N PRO A 332 -17.77 6.31 2.57
CA PRO A 332 -18.64 6.51 3.73
C PRO A 332 -18.01 5.97 5.04
N GLU A 333 -18.31 6.63 6.16
CA GLU A 333 -17.76 6.27 7.48
C GLU A 333 -18.00 4.79 7.84
N ASP A 334 -19.18 4.27 7.55
CA ASP A 334 -19.52 2.86 7.81
C ASP A 334 -18.68 1.90 6.95
N ALA A 335 -18.40 2.25 5.69
CA ALA A 335 -17.48 1.49 4.84
C ALA A 335 -16.04 1.52 5.38
N LEU A 336 -15.58 2.67 5.87
CA LEU A 336 -14.28 2.82 6.53
C LEU A 336 -14.20 2.02 7.84
N THR A 337 -15.28 1.95 8.61
CA THR A 337 -15.36 1.12 9.82
C THR A 337 -15.25 -0.37 9.49
N THR A 338 -15.87 -0.81 8.39
CA THR A 338 -15.90 -2.22 8.00
C THR A 338 -14.74 -2.68 7.10
N ALA A 339 -13.81 -1.79 6.75
CA ALA A 339 -12.62 -2.16 6.00
C ALA A 339 -11.69 -3.06 6.82
N LEU A 340 -11.15 -4.10 6.19
CA LEU A 340 -10.27 -5.08 6.86
C LEU A 340 -8.81 -4.65 6.88
N ARG A 341 -8.44 -3.71 6.02
CA ARG A 341 -7.10 -3.14 5.91
C ARG A 341 -7.20 -1.63 6.03
N ASP A 342 -6.27 -0.99 6.72
CA ASP A 342 -6.19 0.47 6.79
C ASP A 342 -5.59 1.07 5.49
N TYR A 343 -5.39 2.39 5.48
CA TYR A 343 -4.84 3.13 4.34
C TYR A 343 -3.44 2.66 3.94
N ASP A 344 -2.72 2.06 4.89
CA ASP A 344 -1.36 1.58 4.73
C ASP A 344 -1.32 0.07 4.44
N GLY A 345 -2.47 -0.59 4.31
CA GLY A 345 -2.57 -2.03 4.08
C GLY A 345 -2.37 -2.89 5.33
N ASN A 346 -2.27 -2.29 6.51
CA ASN A 346 -2.21 -3.04 7.77
C ASN A 346 -3.60 -3.57 8.12
N PRO A 347 -3.71 -4.76 8.71
CA PRO A 347 -5.01 -5.28 9.14
C PRO A 347 -5.64 -4.38 10.21
N THR A 348 -6.95 -4.18 10.11
CA THR A 348 -7.74 -3.44 11.12
C THR A 348 -8.17 -4.37 12.26
N GLU A 349 -8.76 -3.81 13.32
CA GLU A 349 -9.36 -4.60 14.41
C GLU A 349 -10.43 -5.60 13.91
N LEU A 350 -11.04 -5.34 12.74
CA LEU A 350 -12.06 -6.19 12.14
C LEU A 350 -11.48 -7.38 11.34
N TYR A 351 -10.20 -7.34 10.96
CA TYR A 351 -9.56 -8.35 10.12
C TYR A 351 -9.68 -9.77 10.71
N PHE A 352 -9.19 -10.00 11.93
CA PHE A 352 -9.27 -11.31 12.58
C PHE A 352 -10.68 -11.75 12.95
N PRO A 353 -11.57 -10.85 13.41
CA PRO A 353 -12.96 -11.19 13.61
C PRO A 353 -13.66 -11.70 12.34
N ILE A 354 -13.44 -11.07 11.19
CA ILE A 354 -14.01 -11.51 9.92
C ILE A 354 -13.36 -12.80 9.43
N LYS A 355 -12.04 -12.95 9.58
CA LYS A 355 -11.34 -14.22 9.29
C LYS A 355 -11.91 -15.37 10.13
N THR A 356 -12.07 -15.15 11.44
CA THR A 356 -12.62 -16.16 12.36
C THR A 356 -14.06 -16.51 12.00
N LEU A 357 -14.90 -15.50 11.76
CA LEU A 357 -16.28 -15.69 11.35
C LEU A 357 -16.37 -16.49 10.04
N GLY A 358 -15.63 -16.09 9.00
CA GLY A 358 -15.61 -16.78 7.72
C GLY A 358 -15.12 -18.22 7.85
N LEU A 359 -14.05 -18.44 8.61
CA LEU A 359 -13.51 -19.77 8.87
C LEU A 359 -14.46 -20.68 9.64
N LEU A 360 -15.40 -20.16 10.43
CA LEU A 360 -16.34 -20.96 11.23
C LEU A 360 -17.69 -21.13 10.53
N LEU A 361 -18.26 -20.03 10.05
CA LEU A 361 -19.66 -19.93 9.64
C LEU A 361 -19.86 -19.84 8.11
N GLY A 362 -18.81 -19.47 7.37
CA GLY A 362 -18.91 -19.16 5.93
C GLY A 362 -19.44 -20.30 5.06
N ASN A 363 -19.21 -21.56 5.46
CA ASN A 363 -19.62 -22.76 4.73
C ASN A 363 -20.64 -23.60 5.51
N ALA A 364 -21.46 -22.96 6.35
CA ALA A 364 -22.53 -23.65 7.07
C ALA A 364 -23.61 -24.16 6.12
N GLN A 365 -23.94 -25.44 6.23
CA GLN A 365 -24.95 -26.14 5.43
C GLN A 365 -26.38 -25.77 5.87
N LYS A 366 -26.56 -25.51 7.17
CA LYS A 366 -27.85 -25.14 7.76
C LYS A 366 -27.63 -24.13 8.89
N ILE A 367 -28.59 -23.23 9.06
CA ILE A 367 -28.59 -22.21 10.12
C ILE A 367 -29.97 -22.21 10.79
N GLU A 368 -29.97 -22.10 12.11
CA GLU A 368 -31.17 -21.99 12.94
C GLU A 368 -31.02 -20.79 13.88
N LYS A 369 -31.97 -19.87 13.84
CA LYS A 369 -32.09 -18.80 14.82
C LYS A 369 -32.63 -19.37 16.14
N ILE A 370 -31.90 -19.20 17.22
CA ILE A 370 -32.34 -19.59 18.57
C ILE A 370 -33.11 -18.43 19.19
N ASN A 371 -32.50 -17.24 19.17
CA ASN A 371 -33.11 -15.97 19.55
C ASN A 371 -32.36 -14.82 18.86
N ASN A 372 -32.63 -13.56 19.23
CA ASN A 372 -31.99 -12.40 18.59
C ASN A 372 -30.48 -12.26 18.86
N ASN A 373 -29.94 -12.99 19.83
CA ASN A 373 -28.54 -12.94 20.23
C ASN A 373 -27.81 -14.29 20.11
N ALA A 374 -28.46 -15.29 19.50
CA ALA A 374 -27.94 -16.65 19.44
C ALA A 374 -28.41 -17.39 18.17
N TYR A 375 -27.45 -17.94 17.44
CA TYR A 375 -27.67 -18.71 16.21
C TYR A 375 -26.88 -20.02 16.24
N LYS A 376 -27.43 -21.05 15.60
CA LYS A 376 -26.84 -22.39 15.49
C LYS A 376 -26.54 -22.69 14.02
N PHE A 377 -25.32 -23.09 13.75
CA PHE A 377 -24.79 -23.38 12.42
C PHE A 377 -24.37 -24.84 12.35
N TYR A 378 -24.78 -25.56 11.31
CA TYR A 378 -24.39 -26.93 11.04
C TYR A 378 -23.36 -26.94 9.93
N ARG A 379 -22.20 -27.55 10.20
CA ARG A 379 -21.10 -27.61 9.25
C ARG A 379 -20.31 -28.89 9.41
N ASP A 380 -20.29 -29.69 8.35
CA ASP A 380 -19.65 -31.01 8.36
C ASP A 380 -20.17 -31.80 9.58
N ASP A 381 -19.26 -32.37 10.38
CA ASP A 381 -19.59 -33.11 11.59
C ASP A 381 -19.67 -32.21 12.86
N SER A 382 -19.69 -30.89 12.68
CA SER A 382 -19.67 -29.90 13.76
C SER A 382 -20.93 -29.06 13.83
N ILE A 383 -21.35 -28.72 15.05
CA ILE A 383 -22.39 -27.73 15.33
C ILE A 383 -21.71 -26.52 15.98
N ILE A 384 -21.91 -25.33 15.41
CA ILE A 384 -21.30 -24.10 15.87
C ILE A 384 -22.40 -23.15 16.36
N PHE A 385 -22.34 -22.72 17.61
CA PHE A 385 -23.25 -21.71 18.16
C PHE A 385 -22.58 -20.35 18.16
N ALA A 386 -23.17 -19.33 17.56
CA ALA A 386 -22.70 -17.94 17.65
C ALA A 386 -23.56 -17.17 18.64
N LEU A 387 -22.95 -16.63 19.70
CA LEU A 387 -23.62 -16.05 20.87
C LEU A 387 -23.04 -14.66 21.22
N TRP A 388 -23.86 -13.72 21.70
CA TRP A 388 -23.40 -12.41 22.19
C TRP A 388 -24.37 -11.83 23.24
N LYS A 389 -24.08 -10.63 23.77
CA LYS A 389 -24.94 -9.90 24.74
C LYS A 389 -25.41 -10.77 25.91
N GLN A 390 -24.47 -11.49 26.51
CA GLN A 390 -24.71 -12.34 27.69
C GLN A 390 -25.74 -13.44 27.43
N SER A 391 -25.68 -14.07 26.26
CA SER A 391 -26.53 -15.23 25.98
C SER A 391 -26.11 -16.43 26.81
N LYS A 392 -27.08 -17.04 27.50
CA LYS A 392 -26.93 -18.30 28.23
C LYS A 392 -26.44 -19.42 27.34
N LEU A 393 -25.83 -20.43 27.96
CA LEU A 393 -25.45 -21.67 27.27
C LEU A 393 -26.69 -22.30 26.61
N PRO A 394 -26.68 -22.55 25.29
CA PRO A 394 -27.80 -23.18 24.60
C PRO A 394 -28.13 -24.57 25.18
N GLU A 395 -29.43 -24.90 25.23
CA GLU A 395 -29.89 -26.20 25.69
C GLU A 395 -29.31 -27.34 24.84
N GLY A 396 -28.90 -28.42 25.49
CA GLY A 396 -28.35 -29.62 24.84
C GLY A 396 -26.83 -29.65 24.67
N ILE A 397 -26.11 -28.60 25.07
CA ILE A 397 -24.64 -28.64 25.18
C ILE A 397 -24.26 -29.24 26.54
N ASN A 398 -23.75 -30.48 26.54
CA ASN A 398 -23.28 -31.19 27.73
C ASN A 398 -21.83 -31.63 27.57
N GLY A 399 -21.02 -31.54 28.62
CA GLY A 399 -19.61 -31.95 28.61
C GLY A 399 -18.70 -30.95 27.92
N LYS A 400 -17.61 -31.43 27.31
CA LYS A 400 -16.55 -30.58 26.72
C LYS A 400 -16.88 -30.10 25.31
N PHE A 401 -16.57 -28.84 25.03
CA PHE A 401 -16.65 -28.22 23.71
C PHE A 401 -15.55 -27.17 23.54
N ILE A 402 -15.36 -26.67 22.31
CA ILE A 402 -14.41 -25.60 22.04
C ILE A 402 -15.15 -24.27 22.12
N LYS A 403 -14.69 -23.37 22.98
CA LYS A 403 -15.10 -21.97 22.98
C LYS A 403 -14.07 -21.16 22.19
N ILE A 404 -14.54 -20.35 21.25
CA ILE A 404 -13.72 -19.49 20.40
C ILE A 404 -14.23 -18.05 20.56
N SER A 405 -13.36 -17.09 20.90
CA SER A 405 -13.70 -15.67 20.96
C SER A 405 -13.92 -15.09 19.56
N TYR A 406 -14.54 -13.91 19.47
CA TYR A 406 -14.77 -13.22 18.19
C TYR A 406 -13.53 -13.09 17.31
N ASN A 407 -12.33 -12.91 17.89
CA ASN A 407 -11.05 -12.76 17.18
C ASN A 407 -10.24 -14.06 17.02
N GLY A 408 -10.80 -15.22 17.40
CA GLY A 408 -10.19 -16.52 17.13
C GLY A 408 -9.29 -17.08 18.22
N SER A 409 -9.25 -16.49 19.43
CA SER A 409 -8.66 -17.18 20.60
C SER A 409 -9.60 -18.31 21.02
N TYR A 410 -9.05 -19.44 21.45
CA TYR A 410 -9.86 -20.62 21.72
C TYR A 410 -9.38 -21.39 22.95
N GLU A 411 -10.32 -22.11 23.55
CA GLU A 411 -10.09 -23.00 24.70
C GLU A 411 -11.08 -24.18 24.65
N ILE A 412 -10.70 -25.32 25.22
CA ILE A 412 -11.64 -26.42 25.46
C ILE A 412 -12.14 -26.26 26.89
N ILE A 413 -13.45 -26.09 27.06
CA ILE A 413 -14.08 -25.93 28.37
C ILE A 413 -15.20 -26.96 28.56
N ASP A 414 -15.56 -27.23 29.81
CA ASP A 414 -16.75 -28.00 30.14
C ASP A 414 -17.97 -27.08 30.27
N SER A 415 -19.16 -27.57 29.92
CA SER A 415 -20.46 -26.91 30.10
C SER A 415 -20.69 -26.22 31.45
N LYS A 416 -20.18 -26.78 32.54
CA LYS A 416 -20.30 -26.18 33.89
C LYS A 416 -19.45 -24.92 34.09
N ASP A 417 -18.40 -24.77 33.28
CA ASP A 417 -17.42 -23.69 33.36
C ASP A 417 -17.70 -22.58 32.32
N TYR A 418 -18.88 -22.61 31.67
CA TYR A 418 -19.27 -21.62 30.68
C TYR A 418 -19.59 -20.27 31.34
N GLU A 419 -18.94 -19.23 30.81
CA GLU A 419 -19.20 -17.84 31.17
C GLU A 419 -19.78 -17.05 30.00
N GLU A 420 -20.78 -16.22 30.30
CA GLU A 420 -21.44 -15.34 29.35
C GLU A 420 -20.52 -14.19 28.89
N SER A 421 -20.55 -13.86 27.60
CA SER A 421 -19.77 -12.77 27.00
C SER A 421 -20.68 -11.67 26.44
N THR A 422 -20.25 -10.42 26.57
CA THR A 422 -20.88 -9.27 25.89
C THR A 422 -20.54 -9.23 24.40
N LYS A 423 -19.30 -9.62 24.04
CA LYS A 423 -18.83 -9.75 22.65
C LYS A 423 -19.24 -11.09 22.04
N VAL A 424 -19.20 -11.16 20.70
CA VAL A 424 -19.44 -12.41 19.96
C VAL A 424 -18.49 -13.52 20.44
N GLN A 425 -19.04 -14.72 20.61
CA GLN A 425 -18.30 -15.94 20.86
C GLN A 425 -18.92 -17.10 20.09
N TYR A 426 -18.09 -18.08 19.75
CA TYR A 426 -18.49 -19.26 19.02
C TYR A 426 -18.26 -20.51 19.88
N LEU A 427 -19.26 -21.36 20.01
CA LEU A 427 -19.14 -22.65 20.69
C LEU A 427 -19.18 -23.76 19.65
N VAL A 428 -18.09 -24.51 19.49
CA VAL A 428 -18.00 -25.62 18.54
C VAL A 428 -18.19 -26.94 19.29
N VAL A 429 -19.29 -27.61 18.97
CA VAL A 429 -19.64 -28.94 19.46
C VAL A 429 -19.36 -29.94 18.34
N THR A 430 -18.39 -30.82 18.56
CA THR A 430 -17.96 -31.84 17.58
C THR A 430 -17.45 -33.09 18.30
N LYS A 431 -17.43 -34.23 17.60
CA LYS A 431 -16.90 -35.49 18.13
C LYS A 431 -15.36 -35.50 18.20
N ASP A 432 -14.69 -34.70 17.37
CA ASP A 432 -13.23 -34.62 17.30
C ASP A 432 -12.76 -33.18 17.57
N LEU A 433 -12.68 -32.84 18.87
CA LEU A 433 -12.27 -31.50 19.32
C LEU A 433 -10.83 -31.17 18.87
N GLU A 434 -9.92 -32.14 18.97
CA GLU A 434 -8.51 -31.93 18.67
C GLU A 434 -8.27 -31.78 17.16
N GLY A 435 -8.88 -32.62 16.33
CA GLY A 435 -8.79 -32.53 14.88
C GLY A 435 -9.41 -31.23 14.35
N PHE A 436 -10.56 -30.81 14.90
CA PHE A 436 -11.15 -29.52 14.57
C PHE A 436 -10.19 -28.37 14.92
N LEU A 437 -9.67 -28.33 16.15
CA LEU A 437 -8.73 -27.29 16.58
C LEU A 437 -7.47 -27.29 15.73
N LYS A 438 -6.91 -28.45 15.38
CA LYS A 438 -5.73 -28.53 14.51
C LYS A 438 -5.99 -27.91 13.14
N LYS A 439 -7.14 -28.22 12.51
CA LYS A 439 -7.55 -27.63 11.23
C LYS A 439 -7.77 -26.11 11.36
N PHE A 440 -8.52 -25.69 12.38
CA PHE A 440 -8.81 -24.29 12.66
C PHE A 440 -7.53 -23.47 12.89
N LYS A 441 -6.61 -23.95 13.74
CA LYS A 441 -5.31 -23.32 13.99
C LYS A 441 -4.48 -23.18 12.71
N ASN A 442 -4.45 -24.23 11.89
CA ASN A 442 -3.70 -24.21 10.63
C ASN A 442 -4.25 -23.15 9.66
N GLN A 443 -5.57 -22.96 9.62
CA GLN A 443 -6.21 -21.95 8.78
C GLN A 443 -6.10 -20.54 9.37
N LEU A 444 -6.01 -20.43 10.71
CA LEU A 444 -5.78 -19.16 11.42
C LEU A 444 -4.30 -18.74 11.43
N LYS A 445 -3.36 -19.55 10.89
CA LYS A 445 -1.92 -19.24 10.80
C LYS A 445 -1.67 -17.81 10.30
N ASN A 446 -0.51 -17.28 10.70
CA ASN A 446 -0.07 -15.87 10.57
C ASN A 446 -0.70 -14.92 11.59
N ARG A 447 -1.54 -15.40 12.52
CA ARG A 447 -2.09 -14.55 13.59
C ARG A 447 -1.02 -13.89 14.44
N GLU A 448 -0.02 -14.63 14.92
CA GLU A 448 1.05 -14.06 15.75
C GLU A 448 1.94 -13.09 14.97
N ASP A 449 2.22 -13.36 13.69
CA ASP A 449 3.03 -12.49 12.82
C ASP A 449 2.29 -11.20 12.44
N ILE A 450 0.97 -11.29 12.24
CA ILE A 450 0.10 -10.16 11.94
C ILE A 450 -0.34 -9.41 13.21
N GLU A 451 -0.51 -10.07 14.36
CA GLU A 451 -0.73 -9.41 15.66
C GLU A 451 0.53 -8.66 16.15
N LYS A 452 1.73 -9.08 15.72
CA LYS A 452 2.96 -8.28 15.85
C LYS A 452 2.96 -7.04 14.93
N MET A 453 2.24 -7.08 13.81
CA MET A 453 2.02 -5.94 12.91
C MET A 453 0.87 -5.02 13.38
N LEU A 454 -0.08 -5.54 14.17
CA LEU A 454 -1.06 -4.71 14.85
C LEU A 454 -0.34 -3.90 15.94
N PRO A 455 -0.50 -2.57 15.98
CA PRO A 455 0.10 -1.77 17.04
C PRO A 455 -0.39 -2.27 18.40
N SER A 456 0.55 -2.78 19.19
CA SER A 456 0.27 -3.38 20.49
C SER A 456 -0.44 -2.37 21.39
N LYS A 457 -1.71 -2.67 21.71
CA LYS A 457 -2.54 -2.08 22.76
C LYS A 457 -2.71 -0.55 22.77
N TYR A 458 -3.97 -0.16 22.53
CA TYR A 458 -4.72 0.88 23.24
C TYR A 458 -4.07 1.34 24.56
N TYR A 459 -3.30 2.42 24.48
CA TYR A 459 -3.30 3.44 25.52
C TYR A 459 -4.39 4.45 25.15
N VAL A 460 -5.46 4.49 25.94
CA VAL A 460 -6.35 5.65 26.01
C VAL A 460 -5.55 6.76 26.70
N GLY A 461 -4.68 7.40 25.93
CA GLY A 461 -4.11 8.68 26.26
C GLY A 461 -4.51 9.61 25.14
N LYS A 462 -5.35 10.61 25.44
CA LYS A 462 -5.45 11.82 24.61
C LYS A 462 -4.02 12.34 24.43
N LYS A 463 -3.40 12.00 23.30
CA LYS A 463 -2.32 12.81 22.74
C LYS A 463 -2.88 13.34 21.46
N ASP A 464 -3.01 14.66 21.44
CA ASP A 464 -3.20 15.44 20.24
C ASP A 464 -2.26 14.88 19.17
N ARG A 465 -2.80 14.10 18.22
CA ARG A 465 -2.21 14.02 16.91
C ARG A 465 -2.49 15.37 16.27
N LYS A 466 -1.70 16.38 16.65
CA LYS A 466 -1.38 17.44 15.72
C LYS A 466 -0.83 16.72 14.50
N GLU A 467 -1.53 16.86 13.38
CA GLU A 467 -0.99 16.56 12.07
C GLU A 467 0.48 16.96 12.06
N LYS A 468 1.38 15.98 11.90
CA LYS A 468 2.76 16.31 11.56
C LYS A 468 2.66 16.96 10.18
N LYS A 469 2.64 18.29 10.14
CA LYS A 469 3.01 19.03 8.94
C LYS A 469 4.32 18.40 8.46
N ILE A 470 4.28 17.77 7.29
CA ILE A 470 5.49 17.39 6.58
C ILE A 470 6.29 18.68 6.46
N ASN A 471 7.47 18.71 7.06
CA ASN A 471 8.37 19.82 6.85
C ASN A 471 8.86 19.67 5.41
N LYS A 472 8.22 20.39 4.47
CA LYS A 472 8.50 20.32 3.03
C LYS A 472 9.99 20.58 2.66
N LYS A 473 10.83 20.97 3.63
CA LYS A 473 12.27 21.24 3.49
C LYS A 473 13.21 20.17 4.05
N ALA A 474 12.73 19.14 4.74
CA ALA A 474 13.62 18.13 5.34
C ALA A 474 13.90 16.99 4.36
N ILE A 475 15.15 16.84 3.92
CA ILE A 475 15.60 15.75 3.05
C ILE A 475 15.66 14.46 3.89
N PRO A 476 14.99 13.37 3.48
CA PRO A 476 15.14 12.09 4.16
C PRO A 476 16.58 11.58 4.03
N PHE A 477 17.16 11.12 5.15
CA PHE A 477 18.57 10.72 5.16
C PHE A 477 18.84 9.44 4.35
N PHE A 478 17.95 8.44 4.44
CA PHE A 478 18.13 7.14 3.80
C PHE A 478 17.39 7.08 2.46
N GLY A 479 18.10 6.76 1.37
CA GLY A 479 17.52 6.55 0.06
C GLY A 479 18.22 5.52 -0.81
N ILE A 480 17.58 5.19 -1.94
CA ILE A 480 18.05 4.23 -2.94
C ILE A 480 17.84 4.78 -4.35
N GLU A 481 18.53 4.20 -5.32
CA GLU A 481 18.29 4.46 -6.73
C GLU A 481 17.35 3.39 -7.31
N GLU A 482 16.24 3.82 -7.89
CA GLU A 482 15.22 2.99 -8.52
C GLU A 482 14.38 3.82 -9.50
N ASP A 483 14.06 3.24 -10.65
CA ASP A 483 13.33 3.92 -11.73
C ASP A 483 11.85 3.51 -11.82
N PHE A 484 11.45 2.44 -11.14
CA PHE A 484 10.08 1.90 -11.13
C PHE A 484 9.57 1.43 -12.51
N ILE A 485 10.50 1.09 -13.42
CA ILE A 485 10.20 0.61 -14.77
C ILE A 485 10.36 -0.92 -14.79
N GLN A 486 9.25 -1.64 -15.00
CA GLN A 486 9.23 -3.09 -15.17
C GLN A 486 9.18 -3.43 -16.66
N GLU A 487 10.34 -3.65 -17.27
CA GLU A 487 10.48 -4.14 -18.64
C GLU A 487 11.13 -5.55 -18.61
N ASN A 488 10.97 -6.34 -19.68
CA ASN A 488 11.36 -7.76 -19.72
C ASN A 488 12.85 -8.06 -19.38
N ASP A 489 13.71 -7.04 -19.42
CA ASP A 489 15.15 -7.14 -19.13
C ASP A 489 15.57 -6.47 -17.80
N TYR A 490 14.61 -5.99 -16.98
CA TYR A 490 14.86 -5.20 -15.76
C TYR A 490 14.07 -5.72 -14.57
N ALA A 491 14.76 -6.26 -13.57
CA ALA A 491 14.20 -6.43 -12.24
C ALA A 491 14.19 -5.07 -11.50
N SER A 492 13.03 -4.72 -10.94
CA SER A 492 12.79 -3.49 -10.19
C SER A 492 12.18 -3.87 -8.85
N LEU A 493 12.50 -3.12 -7.80
CA LEU A 493 11.90 -3.32 -6.48
C LEU A 493 10.40 -3.02 -6.57
N SER A 494 9.58 -3.92 -6.02
CA SER A 494 8.16 -3.61 -5.90
C SER A 494 7.95 -2.46 -4.92
N THR A 495 6.81 -1.74 -5.03
CA THR A 495 6.47 -0.69 -4.06
C THR A 495 6.46 -1.20 -2.61
N GLU A 496 6.16 -2.48 -2.43
CA GLU A 496 6.19 -3.13 -1.12
C GLU A 496 7.62 -3.42 -0.65
N ASP A 497 8.54 -3.76 -1.55
CA ASP A 497 9.96 -3.92 -1.20
C ASP A 497 10.58 -2.60 -0.75
N ILE A 498 10.29 -1.50 -1.46
CA ILE A 498 10.77 -0.15 -1.11
C ILE A 498 10.19 0.29 0.25
N LYS A 499 8.90 0.05 0.47
CA LYS A 499 8.25 0.32 1.77
C LYS A 499 8.88 -0.50 2.90
N ASN A 500 9.19 -1.77 2.64
CA ASN A 500 9.83 -2.65 3.61
C ASN A 500 11.29 -2.27 3.90
N LEU A 501 12.02 -1.68 2.94
CA LEU A 501 13.33 -1.10 3.19
C LEU A 501 13.26 0.10 4.15
N GLY A 502 12.12 0.80 4.21
CA GLY A 502 11.90 1.93 5.12
C GLY A 502 12.64 3.21 4.73
N VAL A 503 13.15 3.28 3.50
CA VAL A 503 13.81 4.46 2.94
C VAL A 503 12.81 5.60 2.77
N GLY A 504 13.28 6.84 2.84
CA GLY A 504 12.42 8.02 2.73
C GLY A 504 12.49 8.75 1.40
N ILE A 505 13.54 8.50 0.60
CA ILE A 505 13.76 9.13 -0.70
C ILE A 505 14.24 8.10 -1.72
N VAL A 506 13.80 8.24 -2.96
CA VAL A 506 14.27 7.44 -4.10
C VAL A 506 14.76 8.37 -5.19
N ARG A 507 15.97 8.13 -5.67
CA ARG A 507 16.53 8.78 -6.86
C ARG A 507 16.15 7.98 -8.09
N THR A 508 15.55 8.63 -9.07
CA THR A 508 15.43 8.04 -10.42
C THR A 508 16.71 8.32 -11.18
N HIS A 509 17.19 7.41 -12.01
CA HIS A 509 18.37 7.64 -12.83
C HIS A 509 17.94 8.08 -14.24
N GLY A 510 18.09 7.22 -15.26
CA GLY A 510 17.73 7.55 -16.65
C GLY A 510 16.41 6.94 -17.10
N GLY A 511 15.30 7.68 -17.16
CA GLY A 511 14.09 7.12 -17.77
C GLY A 511 12.81 7.92 -17.58
N PRO A 512 12.41 8.22 -16.33
CA PRO A 512 11.11 8.85 -16.10
C PRO A 512 11.09 10.36 -16.31
N PHE A 513 12.24 11.05 -16.21
CA PHE A 513 12.34 12.51 -16.32
C PHE A 513 13.28 12.93 -17.46
N VAL A 514 12.98 12.45 -18.68
CA VAL A 514 13.76 12.74 -19.89
C VAL A 514 12.95 13.64 -20.81
N TRP A 515 13.55 14.75 -21.28
CA TRP A 515 12.85 15.72 -22.11
C TRP A 515 12.25 15.09 -23.38
N GLU A 516 12.99 14.25 -24.12
CA GLU A 516 12.47 13.49 -25.28
C GLU A 516 11.25 12.63 -24.92
N ASN A 517 11.27 11.96 -23.77
CA ASN A 517 10.19 11.04 -23.40
C ASN A 517 8.92 11.79 -23.02
N ILE A 518 9.07 12.92 -22.32
CA ILE A 518 7.95 13.75 -21.86
C ILE A 518 7.45 14.68 -22.96
N GLU A 519 8.33 15.17 -23.83
CA GLU A 519 7.98 16.02 -24.98
C GLU A 519 8.63 15.44 -26.24
N PRO A 520 8.10 14.35 -26.81
CA PRO A 520 8.70 13.68 -27.98
C PRO A 520 8.66 14.53 -29.26
N LYS A 521 7.84 15.57 -29.28
CA LYS A 521 7.81 16.60 -30.31
C LYS A 521 7.49 17.92 -29.64
N ARG A 522 8.11 19.01 -30.11
CA ARG A 522 7.83 20.38 -29.64
C ARG A 522 6.32 20.63 -29.46
N GLY A 523 5.94 21.02 -28.25
CA GLY A 523 4.58 21.33 -27.82
C GLY A 523 3.67 20.14 -27.56
N THR A 524 4.15 18.90 -27.74
CA THR A 524 3.36 17.67 -27.54
C THR A 524 3.89 16.90 -26.35
N PHE A 525 3.12 16.85 -25.26
CA PHE A 525 3.54 16.23 -24.01
C PHE A 525 2.93 14.84 -23.82
N ASP A 526 3.72 13.91 -23.27
CA ASP A 526 3.31 12.60 -22.79
C ASP A 526 3.89 12.35 -21.39
N PHE A 527 3.06 12.53 -20.37
CA PHE A 527 3.44 12.30 -18.98
C PHE A 527 3.19 10.85 -18.51
N SER A 528 2.76 9.93 -19.37
CA SER A 528 2.24 8.62 -18.94
C SER A 528 3.27 7.83 -18.13
N LEU A 529 4.52 7.80 -18.56
CA LEU A 529 5.62 7.12 -17.85
C LEU A 529 5.92 7.83 -16.52
N THR A 530 6.09 9.15 -16.56
CA THR A 530 6.44 9.96 -15.40
C THR A 530 5.36 9.95 -14.33
N ASP A 531 4.08 10.09 -14.71
CA ASP A 531 2.92 9.99 -13.83
C ASP A 531 2.90 8.61 -13.13
N ASN A 532 3.19 7.54 -13.87
CA ASN A 532 3.25 6.20 -13.30
C ASN A 532 4.37 6.06 -12.26
N VAL A 533 5.55 6.63 -12.52
CA VAL A 533 6.66 6.62 -11.55
C VAL A 533 6.34 7.45 -10.31
N VAL A 534 5.81 8.66 -10.47
CA VAL A 534 5.36 9.52 -9.35
C VAL A 534 4.31 8.80 -8.51
N LYS A 535 3.35 8.12 -9.16
CA LYS A 535 2.32 7.32 -8.48
C LYS A 535 2.92 6.14 -7.71
N GLN A 536 3.90 5.42 -8.27
CA GLN A 536 4.57 4.31 -7.59
C GLN A 536 5.40 4.78 -6.39
N ALA A 537 6.12 5.89 -6.52
CA ALA A 537 6.84 6.50 -5.41
C ALA A 537 5.89 6.93 -4.27
N ALA A 538 4.77 7.58 -4.62
CA ALA A 538 3.74 7.95 -3.65
C ALA A 538 3.12 6.72 -2.95
N LYS A 539 2.89 5.63 -3.69
CA LYS A 539 2.41 4.36 -3.14
C LYS A 539 3.41 3.70 -2.20
N ALA A 540 4.71 3.81 -2.49
CA ALA A 540 5.78 3.34 -1.61
C ALA A 540 6.01 4.26 -0.39
N GLY A 541 5.40 5.46 -0.38
CA GLY A 541 5.55 6.43 0.72
C GLY A 541 6.89 7.16 0.71
N VAL A 542 7.53 7.28 -0.46
CA VAL A 542 8.86 7.88 -0.62
C VAL A 542 8.79 9.17 -1.43
N THR A 543 9.67 10.11 -1.10
CA THR A 543 9.90 11.30 -1.91
C THR A 543 10.76 10.95 -3.12
N LEU A 544 10.54 11.60 -4.27
CA LEU A 544 11.43 11.48 -5.42
C LEU A 544 12.52 12.55 -5.41
N LEU A 545 13.75 12.12 -5.68
CA LEU A 545 14.80 12.93 -6.30
C LEU A 545 14.75 12.66 -7.80
N ALA A 546 14.14 13.58 -8.56
CA ALA A 546 13.93 13.44 -9.98
C ALA A 546 15.17 13.90 -10.76
N SER A 547 15.87 12.98 -11.41
CA SER A 547 17.01 13.30 -12.27
C SER A 547 16.53 13.70 -13.66
N LEU A 548 16.56 15.01 -13.90
CA LEU A 548 16.12 15.67 -15.11
C LEU A 548 17.19 15.55 -16.19
N TRP A 549 16.84 14.89 -17.30
CA TRP A 549 17.69 14.78 -18.48
C TRP A 549 17.25 15.77 -19.56
N PRO A 550 18.07 16.79 -19.88
CA PRO A 550 17.67 17.93 -20.70
C PRO A 550 17.83 17.68 -22.21
N TYR A 551 17.52 16.46 -22.65
CA TYR A 551 17.84 15.97 -23.99
C TYR A 551 16.59 15.60 -24.77
N ALA A 552 16.48 16.16 -25.97
CA ALA A 552 15.45 15.88 -26.97
C ALA A 552 16.06 15.84 -28.38
N MET A 553 15.95 14.70 -29.07
CA MET A 553 16.40 14.51 -30.45
C MET A 553 15.85 15.56 -31.42
N TRP A 554 14.63 16.05 -31.23
CA TRP A 554 14.06 17.08 -32.10
C TRP A 554 14.71 18.47 -31.91
N ASP A 555 15.42 18.70 -30.81
CA ASP A 555 16.21 19.91 -30.54
C ASP A 555 17.71 19.68 -30.86
N GLN A 556 18.35 18.69 -30.23
CA GLN A 556 19.78 18.44 -30.39
C GLN A 556 20.16 17.61 -31.63
N GLY A 557 19.29 16.73 -32.16
CA GLY A 557 19.59 15.60 -33.05
C GLY A 557 20.06 15.88 -34.49
N ASN A 558 20.44 17.12 -34.80
CA ASN A 558 21.02 17.51 -36.10
C ASN A 558 22.50 17.93 -36.01
N ASP A 559 23.10 17.87 -34.81
CA ASP A 559 24.47 18.30 -34.58
C ASP A 559 25.33 17.14 -34.10
N GLU A 560 26.16 16.60 -35.00
CA GLU A 560 27.01 15.44 -34.70
C GLU A 560 28.07 15.76 -33.63
N SER A 561 28.37 17.04 -33.37
CA SER A 561 29.25 17.42 -32.27
C SER A 561 28.64 17.19 -30.88
N CYS A 562 27.30 17.09 -30.80
CA CYS A 562 26.56 16.78 -29.58
C CYS A 562 26.44 15.28 -29.32
N ARG A 563 26.80 14.43 -30.29
CA ARG A 563 26.60 12.99 -30.20
C ARG A 563 27.67 12.33 -29.34
N VAL A 564 27.26 11.48 -28.41
CA VAL A 564 28.21 10.70 -27.61
C VAL A 564 28.89 9.61 -28.45
N GLY A 565 30.21 9.47 -28.29
CA GLY A 565 31.04 8.57 -29.12
C GLY A 565 31.51 7.28 -28.43
N GLY A 566 31.18 7.08 -27.15
CA GLY A 566 31.66 5.92 -26.38
C GLY A 566 31.00 4.60 -26.79
N LYS A 567 31.78 3.50 -26.77
CA LYS A 567 31.28 2.17 -27.14
C LYS A 567 30.26 1.62 -26.14
N ILE A 568 30.56 1.77 -24.85
CA ILE A 568 29.75 1.37 -23.71
C ILE A 568 28.96 2.59 -23.25
N ASP A 569 27.64 2.48 -23.28
CA ASP A 569 26.76 3.54 -22.80
C ASP A 569 25.72 2.94 -21.86
N ALA A 570 25.83 3.27 -20.57
CA ALA A 570 24.92 2.77 -19.54
C ALA A 570 23.49 3.30 -19.71
N MET A 571 23.32 4.41 -20.45
CA MET A 571 22.03 5.06 -20.68
C MET A 571 21.49 4.85 -22.10
N ARG A 572 22.10 3.95 -22.88
CA ARG A 572 21.69 3.69 -24.25
C ARG A 572 20.23 3.27 -24.32
N GLY A 573 19.45 4.01 -25.11
CA GLY A 573 18.00 3.79 -25.27
C GLY A 573 17.15 4.30 -24.10
N ARG A 574 17.76 4.83 -23.04
CA ARG A 574 17.07 5.43 -21.88
C ARG A 574 17.03 6.95 -21.99
N ILE A 575 18.13 7.53 -22.46
CA ILE A 575 18.24 8.96 -22.81
C ILE A 575 18.81 9.10 -24.23
N PRO A 576 18.53 10.21 -24.94
CA PRO A 576 19.07 10.46 -26.27
C PRO A 576 20.61 10.38 -26.36
N ASP A 577 21.11 9.99 -27.54
CA ASP A 577 22.55 9.94 -27.84
C ASP A 577 23.17 11.34 -28.04
N PHE A 578 22.34 12.37 -28.22
CA PHE A 578 22.78 13.75 -28.44
C PHE A 578 22.60 14.53 -27.15
N ARG A 579 23.71 14.79 -26.43
CA ARG A 579 23.71 15.18 -25.01
C ARG A 579 24.36 16.54 -24.75
N CYS A 580 24.23 17.47 -25.68
CA CYS A 580 24.65 18.86 -25.46
C CYS A 580 23.53 19.68 -24.81
N MET A 581 23.86 20.91 -24.38
CA MET A 581 22.84 21.82 -23.88
C MET A 581 21.74 22.05 -24.94
N PRO A 582 20.48 22.28 -24.52
CA PRO A 582 19.40 22.64 -25.42
C PRO A 582 19.78 23.77 -26.38
N LYS A 583 19.45 23.62 -27.67
CA LYS A 583 19.65 24.65 -28.69
C LYS A 583 18.61 25.75 -28.56
N ASP A 584 17.34 25.37 -28.37
CA ASP A 584 16.26 26.31 -28.02
C ASP A 584 16.07 26.34 -26.50
N MET A 585 16.85 27.20 -25.83
CA MET A 585 16.84 27.32 -24.37
C MET A 585 15.50 27.84 -23.83
N GLU A 586 14.74 28.61 -24.61
CA GLU A 586 13.42 29.08 -24.19
C GLU A 586 12.40 27.94 -24.22
N GLU A 587 12.45 27.07 -25.22
CA GLU A 587 11.64 25.84 -25.23
C GLU A 587 12.00 24.89 -24.10
N TYR A 588 13.30 24.71 -23.83
CA TYR A 588 13.72 23.92 -22.67
C TYR A 588 13.17 24.49 -21.36
N ARG A 589 13.27 25.80 -21.14
CA ARG A 589 12.70 26.44 -19.94
C ARG A 589 11.19 26.26 -19.85
N ARG A 590 10.47 26.33 -20.98
CA ARG A 590 9.03 26.06 -21.04
C ARG A 590 8.73 24.62 -20.63
N PHE A 591 9.47 23.64 -21.17
CA PHE A 591 9.37 22.25 -20.77
C PHE A 591 9.59 22.05 -19.27
N VAL A 592 10.68 22.61 -18.72
CA VAL A 592 11.01 22.48 -17.30
C VAL A 592 9.88 23.02 -16.43
N LYS A 593 9.31 24.19 -16.78
CA LYS A 593 8.17 24.77 -16.05
C LYS A 593 6.94 23.87 -16.11
N GLU A 594 6.54 23.41 -17.31
CA GLU A 594 5.39 22.52 -17.46
C GLU A 594 5.56 21.21 -16.67
N MET A 595 6.78 20.67 -16.63
CA MET A 595 7.06 19.46 -15.85
C MET A 595 7.04 19.72 -14.34
N VAL A 596 7.62 20.83 -13.87
CA VAL A 596 7.72 21.13 -12.43
C VAL A 596 6.37 21.53 -11.86
N GLU A 597 5.65 22.43 -12.54
CA GLU A 597 4.29 22.87 -12.17
C GLU A 597 3.35 21.66 -12.04
N ARG A 598 3.53 20.65 -12.90
CA ARG A 598 2.75 19.41 -12.80
C ARG A 598 2.91 18.71 -11.45
N TYR A 599 4.10 18.75 -10.83
CA TYR A 599 4.48 17.85 -9.73
C TYR A 599 4.86 18.55 -8.41
N ASP A 600 4.85 19.87 -8.32
CA ASP A 600 5.30 20.60 -7.12
C ASP A 600 4.31 20.58 -5.94
N GLY A 601 3.08 20.15 -6.19
CA GLY A 601 2.03 19.94 -5.18
C GLY A 601 1.32 21.19 -4.72
N ASP A 602 1.29 22.24 -5.52
CA ASP A 602 0.36 23.34 -5.32
C ASP A 602 -1.01 23.10 -6.03
N ASP A 603 -1.77 24.17 -6.29
CA ASP A 603 -3.10 24.09 -6.90
C ASP A 603 -3.09 24.33 -8.43
N ASP A 604 -1.97 24.78 -8.98
CA ASP A 604 -1.66 24.84 -10.41
C ASP A 604 -0.93 23.54 -10.82
N PHE A 605 -1.22 23.05 -12.02
CA PHE A 605 -0.70 21.77 -12.53
C PHE A 605 -0.17 21.90 -13.96
N GLY A 606 0.06 23.13 -14.40
CA GLY A 606 0.48 23.46 -15.75
C GLY A 606 -0.66 23.37 -16.77
N ASN A 607 -0.29 23.41 -18.05
CA ASN A 607 -1.25 23.53 -19.15
C ASN A 607 -1.69 22.19 -19.74
N GLN A 608 -1.07 21.09 -19.32
CA GLN A 608 -1.34 19.75 -19.84
C GLN A 608 -2.44 19.06 -19.01
N LEU A 609 -3.21 18.18 -19.65
CA LEU A 609 -4.24 17.42 -18.96
C LEU A 609 -3.63 16.55 -17.85
N ILE A 610 -4.26 16.57 -16.68
CA ILE A 610 -3.92 15.74 -15.53
C ILE A 610 -5.20 15.28 -14.85
N SER A 611 -5.21 14.03 -14.38
CA SER A 611 -6.36 13.48 -13.66
C SER A 611 -6.42 14.04 -12.23
N GLU A 612 -7.63 14.17 -11.67
CA GLU A 612 -7.80 14.59 -10.26
C GLU A 612 -7.12 13.62 -9.28
N GLU A 613 -7.07 12.32 -9.63
CA GLU A 613 -6.30 11.30 -8.88
C GLU A 613 -4.82 11.68 -8.80
N MET A 614 -4.19 12.02 -9.94
CA MET A 614 -2.79 12.45 -9.94
C MET A 614 -2.60 13.76 -9.20
N LYS A 615 -3.50 14.75 -9.33
CA LYS A 615 -3.45 15.98 -8.53
C LYS A 615 -3.45 15.69 -7.03
N ALA A 616 -4.31 14.78 -6.56
CA ALA A 616 -4.38 14.41 -5.15
C ALA A 616 -3.10 13.67 -4.68
N ILE A 617 -2.57 12.76 -5.51
CA ILE A 617 -1.29 12.09 -5.26
C ILE A 617 -0.17 13.11 -5.09
N ILE A 618 -0.07 14.07 -6.01
CA ILE A 618 0.98 15.07 -6.07
C ILE A 618 0.87 16.07 -4.91
N LYS A 619 -0.34 16.52 -4.55
CA LYS A 619 -0.53 17.37 -3.35
C LYS A 619 -0.09 16.68 -2.06
N LYS A 620 -0.25 15.36 -1.96
CA LYS A 620 0.14 14.57 -0.79
C LYS A 620 1.63 14.22 -0.81
N ASN A 621 2.20 13.96 -1.99
CA ASN A 621 3.59 13.57 -2.18
C ASN A 621 4.21 14.30 -3.38
N PRO A 622 4.56 15.60 -3.22
CA PRO A 622 5.11 16.39 -4.31
C PRO A 622 6.56 16.02 -4.64
N VAL A 623 6.97 16.30 -5.88
CA VAL A 623 8.36 16.19 -6.32
C VAL A 623 9.06 17.52 -6.04
N LEU A 624 9.81 17.57 -4.95
CA LEU A 624 10.47 18.79 -4.47
C LEU A 624 12.00 18.78 -4.66
N PHE A 625 12.56 17.73 -5.25
CA PHE A 625 14.00 17.59 -5.45
C PHE A 625 14.29 17.26 -6.91
N TRP A 626 15.04 18.12 -7.57
CA TRP A 626 15.33 18.04 -9.01
C TRP A 626 16.83 18.05 -9.23
N GLU A 627 17.38 16.91 -9.62
CA GLU A 627 18.78 16.82 -10.03
C GLU A 627 18.93 17.18 -11.51
N ILE A 628 19.85 18.08 -11.83
CA ILE A 628 20.05 18.56 -13.20
C ILE A 628 21.23 17.85 -13.83
N ASP A 629 20.93 16.86 -14.67
CA ASP A 629 21.91 15.99 -15.36
C ASP A 629 22.72 15.10 -14.39
N ASN A 630 23.65 14.32 -14.92
CA ASN A 630 24.51 13.43 -14.14
C ASN A 630 25.98 13.58 -14.57
N GLU A 631 26.92 13.65 -13.62
CA GLU A 631 28.37 13.49 -13.88
C GLU A 631 28.90 14.24 -15.13
N VAL A 632 28.58 15.52 -15.21
CA VAL A 632 28.77 16.36 -16.42
C VAL A 632 30.23 16.68 -16.72
N ASP A 633 31.13 16.40 -15.78
CA ASP A 633 32.59 16.55 -15.91
C ASP A 633 33.30 15.27 -16.35
N THR A 634 32.55 14.19 -16.64
CA THR A 634 33.12 12.97 -17.22
C THR A 634 33.90 13.29 -18.50
N GLY A 635 35.16 12.84 -18.57
CA GLY A 635 36.06 13.09 -19.70
C GLY A 635 35.70 12.29 -20.96
N ASP A 636 36.18 12.71 -22.14
CA ASP A 636 36.00 11.94 -23.38
C ASP A 636 36.88 10.71 -23.29
N ASN A 637 36.28 9.52 -23.31
CA ASN A 637 37.03 8.32 -23.57
C ASN A 637 36.31 7.47 -24.62
N VAL A 638 37.10 6.73 -25.40
CA VAL A 638 36.61 5.93 -26.54
C VAL A 638 35.77 4.74 -26.05
N GLU A 639 35.82 4.43 -24.75
CA GLU A 639 35.24 3.23 -24.16
C GLU A 639 33.85 3.48 -23.57
N HIS A 640 33.64 4.58 -22.85
CA HIS A 640 32.44 4.95 -22.11
C HIS A 640 31.84 6.25 -22.66
N ALA A 641 30.55 6.24 -22.93
CA ALA A 641 29.82 7.43 -23.35
C ALA A 641 29.72 8.43 -22.19
N LYS A 642 29.93 9.72 -22.49
CA LYS A 642 29.67 10.81 -21.54
C LYS A 642 28.18 10.96 -21.26
N PHE A 643 27.87 11.56 -20.12
CA PHE A 643 26.52 12.00 -19.81
C PHE A 643 26.20 13.37 -20.42
N PHE A 644 27.18 14.28 -20.49
CA PHE A 644 27.02 15.63 -21.04
C PHE A 644 28.14 15.95 -22.04
N VAL A 645 27.77 16.52 -23.19
CA VAL A 645 28.69 16.98 -24.23
C VAL A 645 28.78 18.50 -24.20
N GLY A 646 29.76 19.01 -23.47
CA GLY A 646 30.02 20.44 -23.32
C GLY A 646 31.12 20.70 -22.28
N SER A 647 31.42 21.97 -22.04
CA SER A 647 32.29 22.40 -20.95
C SER A 647 31.51 22.63 -19.65
N ILE A 648 32.21 22.73 -18.51
CA ILE A 648 31.59 23.14 -17.23
C ILE A 648 30.90 24.50 -17.34
N LYS A 649 31.43 25.40 -18.18
CA LYS A 649 30.78 26.69 -18.45
C LYS A 649 29.42 26.51 -19.13
N ASP A 650 29.33 25.59 -20.08
CA ASP A 650 28.07 25.27 -20.78
C ASP A 650 27.07 24.63 -19.82
N TYR A 651 27.55 23.73 -18.95
CA TYR A 651 26.73 23.18 -17.88
C TYR A 651 26.21 24.25 -16.90
N VAL A 652 27.02 25.24 -16.52
CA VAL A 652 26.56 26.35 -15.65
C VAL A 652 25.45 27.17 -16.35
N VAL A 653 25.47 27.31 -17.67
CA VAL A 653 24.37 27.93 -18.42
C VAL A 653 23.10 27.09 -18.33
N LEU A 654 23.21 25.77 -18.54
CA LEU A 654 22.09 24.84 -18.41
C LEU A 654 21.51 24.82 -16.98
N LEU A 655 22.37 24.73 -15.97
CA LEU A 655 22.03 24.75 -14.56
C LEU A 655 21.30 26.05 -14.20
N LYS A 656 21.81 27.20 -14.63
CA LYS A 656 21.16 28.50 -14.44
C LYS A 656 19.76 28.54 -15.03
N ASN A 657 19.57 28.07 -16.25
CA ASN A 657 18.26 28.10 -16.91
C ASN A 657 17.27 27.13 -16.26
N SER A 658 17.74 25.94 -15.89
CA SER A 658 16.94 24.94 -15.15
C SER A 658 16.52 25.48 -13.79
N TYR A 659 17.47 26.03 -13.02
CA TYR A 659 17.21 26.62 -11.70
C TYR A 659 16.18 27.74 -11.76
N ASN A 660 16.36 28.71 -12.66
CA ASN A 660 15.41 29.82 -12.77
C ASN A 660 14.04 29.31 -13.22
N ALA A 661 13.97 28.40 -14.19
CA ALA A 661 12.70 27.81 -14.62
C ALA A 661 11.97 27.09 -13.48
N ILE A 662 12.68 26.27 -12.71
CA ILE A 662 12.13 25.57 -11.52
C ILE A 662 11.65 26.57 -10.47
N LYS A 663 12.49 27.56 -10.11
CA LYS A 663 12.18 28.53 -9.04
C LYS A 663 11.08 29.52 -9.40
N GLU A 664 10.88 29.79 -10.70
CA GLU A 664 9.80 30.66 -11.19
C GLU A 664 8.41 30.07 -10.91
N VAL A 665 8.28 28.74 -10.94
CA VAL A 665 7.01 28.03 -10.69
C VAL A 665 6.95 27.45 -9.27
N CYS A 666 8.05 26.86 -8.79
CA CYS A 666 8.14 26.23 -7.49
C CYS A 666 9.30 26.82 -6.66
N ALA A 667 9.01 27.89 -5.91
CA ALA A 667 10.00 28.54 -5.04
C ALA A 667 10.54 27.62 -3.91
N GLU A 668 9.74 26.64 -3.50
CA GLU A 668 10.06 25.68 -2.42
C GLU A 668 10.81 24.43 -2.92
N CYS A 669 10.90 24.21 -4.24
CA CYS A 669 11.63 23.08 -4.82
C CYS A 669 13.13 23.27 -4.68
N ASN A 670 13.86 22.18 -4.43
CA ASN A 670 15.30 22.15 -4.27
C ASN A 670 15.95 21.65 -5.57
N VAL A 671 16.89 22.43 -6.09
CA VAL A 671 17.68 22.07 -7.25
C VAL A 671 18.99 21.44 -6.78
N VAL A 672 19.20 20.19 -7.16
CA VAL A 672 20.41 19.41 -6.90
C VAL A 672 21.30 19.51 -8.12
N ILE A 673 22.56 19.90 -7.94
CA ILE A 673 23.55 19.95 -9.02
C ILE A 673 23.98 18.53 -9.42
N ALA A 674 24.45 18.33 -10.66
CA ALA A 674 25.11 17.09 -11.06
C ALA A 674 26.32 16.83 -10.16
N ALA A 675 26.49 15.58 -9.73
CA ALA A 675 27.66 15.19 -8.96
C ALA A 675 28.96 15.26 -9.80
N PRO A 676 30.11 15.53 -9.16
CA PRO A 676 31.39 15.39 -9.82
C PRO A 676 31.75 13.92 -10.02
N ALA A 677 32.12 13.54 -11.24
CA ALA A 677 32.69 12.24 -11.55
C ALA A 677 34.17 12.13 -11.10
N GLY A 678 34.84 13.27 -10.96
CA GLY A 678 36.24 13.37 -10.58
C GLY A 678 36.48 14.00 -9.21
N ASN A 679 37.40 14.98 -9.16
CA ASN A 679 37.77 15.64 -7.91
C ASN A 679 36.72 16.68 -7.49
N ILE A 680 36.13 16.52 -6.29
CA ILE A 680 35.05 17.36 -5.77
C ILE A 680 35.49 18.83 -5.74
N LYS A 681 36.66 19.10 -5.18
CA LYS A 681 37.18 20.48 -5.07
C LYS A 681 37.33 21.15 -6.44
N SER A 682 37.99 20.49 -7.39
CA SER A 682 38.24 21.04 -8.73
C SER A 682 36.95 21.26 -9.52
N TYR A 683 35.93 20.42 -9.31
CA TYR A 683 34.63 20.60 -9.94
C TYR A 683 33.92 21.84 -9.39
N TYR A 684 33.76 21.93 -8.07
CA TYR A 684 33.07 23.05 -7.45
C TYR A 684 33.83 24.38 -7.60
N ASP A 685 35.17 24.38 -7.58
CA ASP A 685 35.95 25.59 -7.90
C ASP A 685 35.65 26.13 -9.32
N GLN A 686 35.46 25.23 -10.29
CA GLN A 686 35.08 25.63 -11.67
C GLN A 686 33.65 26.14 -11.73
N ILE A 687 32.70 25.48 -11.06
CA ILE A 687 31.31 25.95 -10.92
C ILE A 687 31.31 27.37 -10.34
N SER A 688 32.03 27.59 -9.24
CA SER A 688 32.19 28.91 -8.61
C SER A 688 32.80 29.96 -9.53
N SER A 689 33.82 29.58 -10.32
CA SER A 689 34.49 30.51 -11.25
C SER A 689 33.56 31.09 -12.32
N TYR A 690 32.48 30.36 -12.66
CA TYR A 690 31.43 30.81 -13.57
C TYR A 690 30.17 31.31 -12.85
N ARG A 691 30.23 31.51 -11.52
CA ARG A 691 29.11 31.90 -10.65
C ARG A 691 27.95 30.90 -10.63
N GLY A 692 28.24 29.61 -10.83
CA GLY A 692 27.24 28.54 -10.74
C GLY A 692 26.68 28.33 -9.33
N ASP A 693 27.39 28.77 -8.28
CA ASP A 693 26.94 28.68 -6.87
C ASP A 693 25.60 29.35 -6.59
N GLU A 694 25.12 30.23 -7.45
CA GLU A 694 23.83 30.90 -7.29
C GLU A 694 22.65 30.05 -7.80
N TYR A 695 22.90 28.96 -8.52
CA TYR A 695 21.90 28.24 -9.33
C TYR A 695 21.71 26.78 -8.93
N PHE A 696 21.91 26.45 -7.66
CA PHE A 696 21.49 25.18 -7.06
C PHE A 696 21.30 25.35 -5.56
N ASP A 697 20.49 24.50 -4.94
CA ASP A 697 20.19 24.55 -3.49
C ASP A 697 20.99 23.50 -2.70
N VAL A 698 21.39 22.39 -3.34
CA VAL A 698 21.98 21.22 -2.67
C VAL A 698 23.25 20.77 -3.41
N TYR A 699 24.33 20.55 -2.67
CA TYR A 699 25.56 19.94 -3.17
C TYR A 699 25.36 18.44 -3.38
N ASN A 700 25.94 17.90 -4.45
CA ASN A 700 25.85 16.49 -4.79
C ASN A 700 27.23 15.83 -4.92
N ILE A 701 27.35 14.56 -4.52
CA ILE A 701 28.62 13.82 -4.43
C ILE A 701 28.45 12.37 -4.89
N HIS A 702 29.36 11.89 -5.75
CA HIS A 702 29.48 10.49 -6.19
C HIS A 702 30.79 9.81 -5.75
N VAL A 703 31.78 10.59 -5.27
CA VAL A 703 33.09 10.08 -4.85
C VAL A 703 32.97 9.26 -3.57
N PRO A 704 33.65 8.11 -3.43
CA PRO A 704 33.63 7.29 -2.22
C PRO A 704 33.78 8.11 -0.94
N VAL A 705 32.92 7.83 0.05
CA VAL A 705 32.81 8.66 1.26
C VAL A 705 34.12 8.78 2.05
N ASP A 706 34.95 7.75 2.04
CA ASP A 706 36.24 7.74 2.73
C ASP A 706 37.26 8.68 2.08
N ASP A 707 37.17 8.89 0.77
CA ASP A 707 38.05 9.79 0.01
C ASP A 707 37.57 11.25 0.07
N ALA A 708 36.28 11.46 0.28
CA ALA A 708 35.63 12.77 0.20
C ALA A 708 35.66 13.59 1.51
N GLN A 709 36.09 13.01 2.63
CA GLN A 709 35.96 13.61 3.98
C GLN A 709 36.47 15.07 4.07
N ARG A 710 37.67 15.32 3.53
CA ARG A 710 38.31 16.64 3.57
C ARG A 710 37.62 17.65 2.67
N GLU A 711 37.14 17.22 1.52
CA GLU A 711 36.53 18.09 0.50
C GLU A 711 35.09 18.45 0.90
N ILE A 712 34.33 17.51 1.47
CA ILE A 712 32.99 17.76 2.04
C ILE A 712 33.05 18.76 3.18
N SER A 713 34.03 18.63 4.07
CA SER A 713 34.18 19.55 5.20
C SER A 713 34.44 21.01 4.77
N ALA A 714 34.87 21.22 3.52
CA ALA A 714 35.08 22.54 2.94
C ALA A 714 33.79 23.15 2.32
N LEU A 715 32.81 22.31 1.96
CA LEU A 715 31.52 22.75 1.44
C LEU A 715 30.67 23.33 2.59
N LYS A 716 30.09 24.51 2.39
CA LYS A 716 29.35 25.23 3.44
C LYS A 716 28.13 25.94 2.88
N GLY A 717 27.14 26.13 3.73
CA GLY A 717 26.00 27.01 3.48
C GLY A 717 24.84 26.38 2.70
N LYS A 718 24.98 25.12 2.25
CA LYS A 718 23.93 24.35 1.58
C LYS A 718 23.95 22.90 2.04
N PRO A 719 22.80 22.18 1.98
CA PRO A 719 22.76 20.75 2.24
C PRO A 719 23.65 19.96 1.29
N ILE A 720 24.07 18.77 1.73
CA ILE A 720 24.92 17.85 0.97
C ILE A 720 24.20 16.51 0.83
N ILE A 721 24.03 16.04 -0.40
CA ILE A 721 23.50 14.71 -0.71
C ILE A 721 24.57 13.86 -1.40
N TYR A 722 24.60 12.59 -1.04
CA TYR A 722 25.23 11.54 -1.81
C TYR A 722 24.18 10.89 -2.69
N THR A 723 24.26 11.06 -4.00
CA THR A 723 23.32 10.41 -4.94
C THR A 723 23.85 9.07 -5.46
N GLU A 724 25.17 8.89 -5.45
CA GLU A 724 25.87 7.63 -5.63
C GLU A 724 27.16 7.68 -4.77
N GLY A 725 27.90 6.58 -4.59
CA GLY A 725 29.21 6.62 -3.88
C GLY A 725 29.25 6.07 -2.46
N VAL A 726 28.14 5.54 -1.95
CA VAL A 726 28.15 4.61 -0.81
C VAL A 726 28.10 3.18 -1.35
N GLU A 727 29.02 2.34 -0.87
CA GLU A 727 29.06 0.94 -1.30
C GLU A 727 27.82 0.16 -0.80
N CYS A 728 27.26 -0.67 -1.67
CA CYS A 728 26.06 -1.46 -1.39
C CYS A 728 26.39 -2.90 -0.92
N GLY A 729 27.54 -3.10 -0.27
CA GLY A 729 27.88 -4.37 0.40
C GLY A 729 27.35 -4.39 1.83
N THR A 730 27.07 -5.55 2.44
CA THR A 730 26.40 -5.63 3.76
C THR A 730 27.04 -4.73 4.84
N LEU A 731 28.30 -4.99 5.22
CA LEU A 731 28.99 -4.20 6.24
C LEU A 731 29.51 -2.86 5.68
N SER A 732 29.92 -2.81 4.40
CA SER A 732 30.43 -1.57 3.79
C SER A 732 29.33 -0.50 3.65
N LEU A 733 28.08 -0.91 3.44
CA LEU A 733 26.90 -0.05 3.48
C LEU A 733 26.76 0.66 4.84
N LEU A 734 26.81 -0.11 5.93
CA LEU A 734 26.74 0.46 7.28
C LEU A 734 27.91 1.40 7.56
N LYS A 735 29.13 1.03 7.14
CA LYS A 735 30.31 1.89 7.28
C LYS A 735 30.08 3.22 6.55
N GLY A 736 29.65 3.17 5.28
CA GLY A 736 29.41 4.35 4.48
C GLY A 736 28.34 5.27 5.08
N ILE A 737 27.22 4.70 5.54
CA ILE A 737 26.14 5.43 6.23
C ILE A 737 26.64 6.13 7.49
N LEU A 738 27.41 5.44 8.34
CA LEU A 738 27.95 6.03 9.57
C LEU A 738 28.99 7.11 9.28
N THR A 739 29.83 6.93 8.27
CA THR A 739 30.79 7.94 7.83
C THR A 739 30.08 9.18 7.27
N SER A 740 29.08 9.01 6.40
CA SER A 740 28.25 10.12 5.89
C SER A 740 27.61 10.91 7.04
N ALA A 741 27.05 10.19 8.03
CA ALA A 741 26.44 10.82 9.19
C ALA A 741 27.47 11.58 10.07
N LEU A 742 28.71 11.10 10.19
CA LEU A 742 29.79 11.81 10.89
C LEU A 742 30.24 13.08 10.16
N LEU A 743 30.17 13.07 8.83
CA LEU A 743 30.49 14.23 7.99
C LEU A 743 29.34 15.26 7.92
N ASN A 744 28.22 14.99 8.60
CA ASN A 744 26.99 15.80 8.55
C ASN A 744 26.42 15.94 7.12
N VAL A 745 26.51 14.87 6.32
CA VAL A 745 25.74 14.74 5.09
C VAL A 745 24.25 14.74 5.43
N ASP A 746 23.41 15.36 4.62
CA ASP A 746 21.97 15.48 4.86
C ASP A 746 21.18 14.29 4.32
N SER A 747 21.66 13.66 3.24
CA SER A 747 21.03 12.48 2.64
C SER A 747 22.01 11.59 1.90
N THR A 748 21.72 10.30 1.84
CA THR A 748 22.55 9.28 1.21
C THR A 748 21.67 8.28 0.45
N ILE A 749 21.84 8.28 -0.86
CA ILE A 749 21.36 7.26 -1.80
C ILE A 749 22.44 6.17 -1.88
N PHE A 750 22.18 5.03 -1.23
CA PHE A 750 23.26 4.10 -0.89
C PHE A 750 23.33 2.83 -1.74
N CYS A 751 22.30 2.52 -2.51
CA CYS A 751 22.23 1.30 -3.30
C CYS A 751 21.37 1.51 -4.55
N MET A 752 21.75 0.84 -5.63
CA MET A 752 20.89 0.65 -6.80
C MET A 752 20.01 -0.60 -6.64
N ALA A 753 18.79 -0.54 -7.17
CA ALA A 753 17.88 -1.69 -7.19
C ALA A 753 18.41 -2.86 -8.05
N LEU A 754 18.99 -2.61 -9.24
CA LEU A 754 19.52 -3.64 -10.14
C LEU A 754 20.62 -3.14 -11.10
N GLU A 755 21.48 -4.07 -11.53
CA GLU A 755 22.37 -3.98 -12.70
C GLU A 755 21.67 -4.46 -13.99
N LYS A 756 21.72 -3.68 -15.08
CA LYS A 756 21.54 -4.25 -16.42
C LYS A 756 22.83 -4.96 -16.84
N ALA A 757 22.72 -6.19 -17.35
CA ALA A 757 23.80 -6.82 -18.09
C ALA A 757 24.25 -5.88 -19.22
N LYS A 758 25.51 -5.43 -19.21
CA LYS A 758 26.03 -4.62 -20.33
C LYS A 758 25.88 -5.44 -21.61
N VAL A 759 25.32 -4.85 -22.65
CA VAL A 759 25.31 -5.45 -23.99
C VAL A 759 26.61 -5.02 -24.64
N ASP A 760 27.43 -5.99 -25.08
CA ASP A 760 28.66 -5.68 -25.77
C ASP A 760 28.36 -4.97 -27.11
N SER A 761 29.40 -4.39 -27.72
CA SER A 761 29.32 -3.67 -29.01
C SER A 761 28.81 -4.51 -30.20
N LYS A 762 28.52 -5.81 -30.02
CA LYS A 762 28.05 -6.74 -31.04
C LYS A 762 26.67 -7.35 -30.72
N GLY A 763 25.99 -6.88 -29.67
CA GLY A 763 24.69 -7.41 -29.27
C GLY A 763 24.76 -8.72 -28.49
N GLY A 764 25.93 -9.12 -28.00
CA GLY A 764 26.08 -10.21 -27.04
C GLY A 764 25.95 -9.71 -25.60
N LEU A 765 25.35 -10.52 -24.71
CA LEU A 765 25.38 -10.26 -23.27
C LEU A 765 26.84 -10.26 -22.80
N ASP A 766 27.34 -9.11 -22.34
CA ASP A 766 28.65 -9.00 -21.73
C ASP A 766 28.64 -9.83 -20.44
N LYS A 767 29.59 -10.77 -20.34
CA LYS A 767 29.74 -11.61 -19.15
C LYS A 767 30.39 -10.76 -18.06
N PHE A 768 29.60 -9.91 -17.41
CA PHE A 768 29.98 -9.36 -16.12
C PHE A 768 30.30 -10.52 -15.17
N ASP A 769 31.44 -10.45 -14.51
CA ASP A 769 31.91 -11.48 -13.60
C ASP A 769 30.89 -11.62 -12.46
N SER A 770 30.13 -12.72 -12.48
CA SER A 770 29.11 -13.05 -11.47
C SER A 770 29.63 -13.01 -10.02
N SER A 771 30.95 -13.06 -9.80
CA SER A 771 31.56 -12.92 -8.48
C SER A 771 31.51 -11.49 -7.91
N LYS A 772 31.16 -10.48 -8.74
CA LYS A 772 31.05 -9.06 -8.34
C LYS A 772 29.60 -8.55 -8.17
N ILE A 773 28.61 -9.29 -8.69
CA ILE A 773 27.19 -8.88 -8.73
C ILE A 773 26.60 -8.66 -7.32
N GLY A 774 26.98 -9.47 -6.33
CA GLY A 774 26.43 -9.38 -4.97
C GLY A 774 26.92 -8.19 -4.12
N LYS A 775 27.78 -7.30 -4.65
CA LYS A 775 28.42 -6.22 -3.87
C LYS A 775 27.79 -4.83 -4.06
N TYR A 776 26.95 -4.64 -5.07
CA TYR A 776 26.51 -3.30 -5.48
C TYR A 776 25.00 -3.11 -5.64
N PHE A 777 24.19 -4.17 -5.45
CA PHE A 777 22.76 -4.15 -5.79
C PHE A 777 21.87 -4.79 -4.72
N LEU A 778 20.62 -4.34 -4.64
CA LEU A 778 19.59 -4.87 -3.74
C LEU A 778 18.92 -6.13 -4.28
N LEU A 779 18.93 -6.32 -5.61
CA LEU A 779 18.37 -7.49 -6.28
C LEU A 779 19.44 -8.23 -7.09
N TYR A 780 19.32 -9.55 -7.15
CA TYR A 780 19.95 -10.37 -8.18
C TYR A 780 19.18 -10.21 -9.51
N GLN A 781 19.80 -10.62 -10.62
CA GLN A 781 19.20 -10.55 -11.96
C GLN A 781 17.87 -11.29 -12.09
N ASP A 782 17.62 -12.31 -11.26
CA ASP A 782 16.35 -13.06 -11.23
C ASP A 782 15.26 -12.38 -10.36
N GLY A 783 15.53 -11.19 -9.83
CA GLY A 783 14.63 -10.43 -8.96
C GLY A 783 14.63 -10.88 -7.50
N SER A 784 15.46 -11.86 -7.11
CA SER A 784 15.61 -12.25 -5.71
C SER A 784 16.46 -11.23 -4.93
N LYS A 785 16.20 -11.11 -3.62
CA LYS A 785 16.85 -10.11 -2.75
C LYS A 785 18.27 -10.53 -2.38
N THR A 786 19.22 -9.60 -2.43
CA THR A 786 20.60 -9.84 -2.00
C THR A 786 20.73 -9.75 -0.47
N PRO A 787 21.84 -10.23 0.14
CA PRO A 787 22.14 -9.96 1.54
C PRO A 787 22.17 -8.46 1.87
N ALA A 788 22.58 -7.61 0.91
CA ALA A 788 22.59 -6.16 1.07
C ALA A 788 21.18 -5.59 1.26
N TYR A 789 20.16 -6.13 0.60
CA TYR A 789 18.76 -5.74 0.84
C TYR A 789 18.35 -5.95 2.30
N HIS A 790 18.63 -7.13 2.86
CA HIS A 790 18.26 -7.46 4.24
C HIS A 790 19.07 -6.65 5.26
N ALA A 791 20.35 -6.43 4.99
CA ALA A 791 21.17 -5.54 5.80
C ALA A 791 20.65 -4.09 5.75
N ALA A 792 20.35 -3.56 4.57
CA ALA A 792 19.80 -2.23 4.37
C ALA A 792 18.50 -2.04 5.16
N GLN A 793 17.57 -3.00 5.07
CA GLN A 793 16.32 -2.97 5.81
C GLN A 793 16.54 -2.79 7.32
N ASN A 794 17.44 -3.57 7.91
CA ASN A 794 17.72 -3.48 9.35
C ASN A 794 18.50 -2.21 9.72
N ILE A 795 19.48 -1.79 8.91
CA ILE A 795 20.22 -0.54 9.12
C ILE A 795 19.26 0.65 9.12
N VAL A 796 18.38 0.74 8.11
CA VAL A 796 17.38 1.82 8.00
C VAL A 796 16.42 1.77 9.19
N HIS A 797 15.95 0.59 9.58
CA HIS A 797 15.07 0.42 10.74
C HIS A 797 15.72 0.92 12.05
N GLU A 798 16.97 0.51 12.31
CA GLU A 798 17.67 0.83 13.55
C GLU A 798 18.10 2.30 13.61
N LEU A 799 18.46 2.90 12.47
CA LEU A 799 19.08 4.23 12.42
C LEU A 799 18.16 5.36 11.97
N THR A 800 16.97 5.10 11.41
CA THR A 800 16.03 6.16 10.98
C THR A 800 15.66 7.12 12.11
N GLY A 801 15.73 8.41 11.82
CA GLY A 801 15.41 9.49 12.76
C GLY A 801 16.52 9.81 13.75
N PHE A 802 17.76 9.35 13.50
CA PHE A 802 18.91 9.79 14.27
C PHE A 802 19.09 11.31 14.16
N THR A 803 19.72 11.90 15.17
CA THR A 803 20.04 13.34 15.19
C THR A 803 21.53 13.62 15.21
N LYS A 804 22.33 12.63 15.63
CA LYS A 804 23.78 12.73 15.69
C LYS A 804 24.39 11.33 15.75
N VAL A 805 25.55 11.17 15.13
CA VAL A 805 26.42 10.00 15.32
C VAL A 805 27.72 10.47 15.99
N GLN A 806 28.26 9.65 16.88
CA GLN A 806 29.56 9.85 17.51
C GLN A 806 30.37 8.56 17.43
N GLN A 807 31.59 8.64 16.91
CA GLN A 807 32.53 7.53 16.99
C GLN A 807 33.12 7.46 18.42
N LEU A 808 33.10 6.27 19.01
CA LEU A 808 33.62 6.01 20.35
C LEU A 808 34.99 5.31 20.28
N MET A 809 35.14 4.35 19.38
CA MET A 809 36.38 3.59 19.17
C MET A 809 36.65 3.41 17.67
N SER A 810 37.93 3.37 17.32
CA SER A 810 38.46 3.09 15.97
C SER A 810 39.67 2.17 16.07
N GLY A 811 39.82 1.21 15.16
CA GLY A 811 40.89 0.21 15.15
C GLY A 811 40.34 -1.21 15.04
N ASP A 812 40.85 -2.14 15.86
CA ASP A 812 40.43 -3.56 15.86
C ASP A 812 38.94 -3.76 16.10
N ILE A 813 38.34 -2.90 16.92
CA ILE A 813 36.89 -2.82 17.15
C ILE A 813 36.51 -1.38 16.92
N ASN A 814 35.56 -1.17 16.01
CA ASN A 814 34.97 0.12 15.75
C ASN A 814 33.63 0.20 16.49
N SER A 815 33.38 1.33 17.14
CA SER A 815 32.11 1.53 17.85
C SER A 815 31.58 2.95 17.72
N PHE A 816 30.26 3.04 17.63
CA PHE A 816 29.54 4.28 17.40
C PHE A 816 28.38 4.39 18.38
N LYS A 817 28.06 5.62 18.78
CA LYS A 817 26.84 5.98 19.51
C LYS A 817 25.97 6.84 18.61
N VAL A 818 24.76 6.37 18.36
CA VAL A 818 23.76 7.03 17.53
C VAL A 818 22.67 7.60 18.44
N PHE A 819 22.47 8.91 18.35
CA PHE A 819 21.55 9.66 19.20
C PHE A 819 20.21 9.88 18.49
N PHE A 820 19.13 9.87 19.27
CA PHE A 820 17.77 10.12 18.80
C PHE A 820 17.07 11.11 19.72
N GLN A 821 16.06 11.83 19.23
CA GLN A 821 15.23 12.70 20.08
C GLN A 821 14.23 11.91 20.94
N ASN A 822 13.73 10.78 20.42
CA ASN A 822 12.54 10.11 20.95
C ASN A 822 12.75 8.64 21.34
N LYS A 823 13.98 8.11 21.24
CA LYS A 823 14.34 6.75 21.72
C LYS A 823 15.73 6.76 22.36
N ASN A 824 16.08 5.66 23.03
CA ASN A 824 17.41 5.54 23.62
C ASN A 824 18.49 5.53 22.53
N PRO A 825 19.74 5.91 22.88
CA PRO A 825 20.84 5.77 21.95
C PRO A 825 21.05 4.32 21.51
N VAL A 826 21.40 4.16 20.24
CA VAL A 826 21.80 2.87 19.67
C VAL A 826 23.32 2.85 19.57
N TYR A 827 23.92 1.80 20.11
CA TYR A 827 25.36 1.56 20.01
C TYR A 827 25.61 0.55 18.91
N VAL A 828 26.52 0.86 18.00
CA VAL A 828 26.87 0.02 16.85
C VAL A 828 28.31 -0.45 17.00
N TYR A 829 28.56 -1.75 16.85
CA TYR A 829 29.90 -2.36 16.95
C TYR A 829 30.20 -3.23 15.74
N TYR A 830 31.42 -3.17 15.23
CA TYR A 830 31.93 -4.11 14.20
C TYR A 830 33.46 -4.26 14.29
N LEU A 831 33.99 -5.34 13.72
CA LEU A 831 35.43 -5.60 13.68
C LEU A 831 36.14 -4.74 12.62
N GLY A 832 37.35 -4.28 12.96
CA GLY A 832 38.30 -3.75 12.00
C GLY A 832 38.84 -4.84 11.07
N GLU A 833 39.56 -4.42 10.02
CA GLU A 833 40.12 -5.35 9.04
C GLU A 833 41.17 -6.29 9.66
N GLY A 834 41.17 -7.56 9.25
CA GLY A 834 42.17 -8.56 9.65
C GLY A 834 41.83 -9.41 10.88
N ALA A 835 40.66 -9.20 11.52
CA ALA A 835 40.18 -10.04 12.63
C ALA A 835 38.97 -10.89 12.21
N THR A 836 38.99 -12.20 12.48
CA THR A 836 37.91 -13.14 12.10
C THR A 836 36.76 -13.15 13.10
N SER A 837 37.07 -13.15 14.40
CA SER A 837 36.08 -13.02 15.48
C SER A 837 36.73 -12.50 16.76
N ARG A 838 35.95 -11.85 17.64
CA ARG A 838 36.43 -11.36 18.94
C ARG A 838 35.31 -11.29 19.97
N GLU A 839 35.61 -11.79 21.17
CA GLU A 839 34.79 -11.55 22.36
C GLU A 839 34.96 -10.10 22.84
N TYR A 840 33.85 -9.41 23.10
CA TYR A 840 33.86 -8.03 23.57
C TYR A 840 32.77 -7.77 24.62
N SER A 841 33.10 -7.04 25.69
CA SER A 841 32.12 -6.55 26.66
C SER A 841 31.81 -5.08 26.38
N PRO A 842 30.57 -4.73 25.97
CA PRO A 842 30.17 -3.34 25.77
C PRO A 842 29.90 -2.58 27.07
N GLY A 843 30.02 -3.23 28.24
CA GLY A 843 29.82 -2.58 29.55
C GLY A 843 28.37 -2.44 30.00
N PHE A 844 27.44 -3.20 29.40
CA PHE A 844 26.02 -3.23 29.79
C PHE A 844 25.67 -4.54 30.52
N SER A 845 24.87 -4.47 31.59
CA SER A 845 24.59 -5.61 32.47
C SER A 845 23.46 -6.54 32.00
N ASP A 846 22.62 -6.10 31.06
CA ASP A 846 21.58 -6.91 30.39
C ASP A 846 21.08 -6.14 29.15
N PHE A 847 21.24 -6.70 27.96
CA PHE A 847 20.85 -6.03 26.71
C PHE A 847 20.42 -7.01 25.61
N VAL A 848 19.62 -6.50 24.68
CA VAL A 848 19.30 -7.17 23.42
C VAL A 848 20.27 -6.62 22.38
N VAL A 849 20.99 -7.52 21.72
CA VAL A 849 21.82 -7.20 20.57
C VAL A 849 21.14 -7.72 19.31
N LYS A 850 21.09 -6.90 18.27
CA LYS A 850 20.69 -7.33 16.93
C LYS A 850 21.90 -7.35 16.03
N ASP A 851 22.05 -8.39 15.23
CA ASP A 851 23.08 -8.41 14.19
C ASP A 851 22.68 -7.54 12.98
N LEU A 852 23.52 -7.51 11.95
CA LEU A 852 23.32 -6.72 10.73
C LEU A 852 22.03 -7.08 9.98
N PHE A 853 21.53 -8.29 10.15
CA PHE A 853 20.33 -8.81 9.49
C PHE A 853 19.09 -8.79 10.40
N GLY A 854 19.20 -8.23 11.60
CA GLY A 854 18.12 -8.09 12.56
C GLY A 854 17.89 -9.31 13.46
N ASN A 855 18.79 -10.29 13.46
CA ASN A 855 18.67 -11.44 14.36
C ASN A 855 18.95 -10.99 15.79
N GLU A 856 17.96 -11.14 16.67
CA GLU A 856 18.06 -10.71 18.05
C GLU A 856 18.61 -11.81 18.96
N LYS A 857 19.52 -11.42 19.86
CA LYS A 857 20.01 -12.27 20.94
C LYS A 857 20.09 -11.48 22.23
N ARG A 858 19.61 -12.06 23.32
CA ARG A 858 19.78 -11.50 24.66
C ARG A 858 21.15 -11.89 25.20
N SER A 859 21.89 -10.93 25.75
CA SER A 859 23.20 -11.19 26.37
C SER A 859 23.35 -10.43 27.69
N ASN A 860 24.10 -11.04 28.61
CA ASN A 860 24.22 -10.57 29.99
C ASN A 860 25.59 -9.98 30.32
N ASN A 861 26.51 -9.86 29.35
CA ASN A 861 27.81 -9.15 29.54
C ASN A 861 28.66 -9.02 28.26
N MET A 862 28.61 -10.03 27.38
CA MET A 862 29.55 -10.22 26.26
C MET A 862 28.83 -10.34 24.91
N ILE A 863 29.46 -9.87 23.84
CA ILE A 863 29.07 -10.15 22.46
C ILE A 863 30.23 -10.81 21.71
N MET A 864 29.88 -11.72 20.80
CA MET A 864 30.81 -12.23 19.80
C MET A 864 30.71 -11.31 18.59
N LEU A 865 31.77 -10.59 18.28
CA LEU A 865 31.90 -9.84 17.04
C LEU A 865 32.49 -10.75 15.98
N GLU A 866 31.92 -10.77 14.78
CA GLU A 866 32.37 -11.59 13.65
C GLU A 866 32.73 -10.72 12.45
N GLU A 867 33.68 -11.18 11.64
CA GLU A 867 34.09 -10.51 10.41
C GLU A 867 32.90 -10.35 9.46
N GLY A 868 32.76 -9.15 8.87
CA GLY A 868 31.68 -8.86 7.92
C GLY A 868 30.30 -8.65 8.53
N ASN A 869 30.17 -8.60 9.87
CA ASN A 869 28.91 -8.36 10.59
C ASN A 869 29.00 -7.08 11.46
N ALA A 870 27.85 -6.61 11.92
CA ALA A 870 27.74 -5.50 12.87
C ALA A 870 26.62 -5.76 13.88
N TYR A 871 26.70 -5.08 15.01
CA TYR A 871 25.86 -5.38 16.16
C TYR A 871 25.28 -4.09 16.75
N PHE A 872 23.95 -4.03 16.84
CA PHE A 872 23.16 -2.91 17.31
C PHE A 872 22.65 -3.20 18.72
N ILE A 873 22.91 -2.28 19.65
CA ILE A 873 22.48 -2.39 21.05
C ILE A 873 21.75 -1.10 21.43
N GLU A 874 20.44 -1.21 21.68
CA GLU A 874 19.70 -0.12 22.32
C GLU A 874 19.91 -0.18 23.84
N ALA A 875 20.56 0.84 24.41
CA ALA A 875 20.86 0.86 25.84
C ALA A 875 20.23 2.08 26.54
N LYS A 876 19.62 1.84 27.71
CA LYS A 876 19.09 2.92 28.56
C LYS A 876 20.23 3.72 29.16
N ASP A 877 20.45 4.92 28.63
CA ASP A 877 21.45 5.85 29.15
C ASP A 877 21.01 6.37 30.54
N LYS A 878 21.69 5.98 31.62
CA LYS A 878 21.48 6.55 32.97
C LYS A 878 21.68 8.07 33.03
N TYR A 879 22.27 8.66 31.98
CA TYR A 879 22.57 10.09 31.87
C TYR A 879 21.34 10.98 31.64
N ASN A 880 20.23 10.43 31.11
CA ASN A 880 19.01 11.21 30.80
C ASN A 880 18.05 11.39 31.97
N GLU A 881 18.23 10.68 33.09
CA GLU A 881 17.42 10.90 34.31
C GLU A 881 17.77 12.23 35.01
N MET A 882 19.03 12.70 34.90
CA MET A 882 19.45 13.99 35.49
C MET A 882 18.89 15.22 34.75
N GLN A 883 18.64 15.13 33.43
CA GLN A 883 18.10 16.26 32.66
C GLN A 883 16.58 16.40 32.74
N LYS A 884 15.84 15.35 33.13
CA LYS A 884 14.39 15.46 33.40
C LYS A 884 14.07 16.17 34.71
N HIS A 885 15.02 16.24 35.65
CA HIS A 885 14.85 17.00 36.90
C HIS A 885 15.32 18.46 36.81
N SER A 886 16.02 18.87 35.74
CA SER A 886 16.46 20.27 35.56
C SER A 886 15.48 21.16 34.78
N LYS A 887 14.41 20.61 34.17
CA LYS A 887 13.40 21.39 33.41
C LYS A 887 12.07 21.63 34.14
N GLN A 888 11.97 21.29 35.43
CA GLN A 888 10.74 21.45 36.21
C GLN A 888 10.84 22.43 37.39
N LYS A 889 11.87 23.30 37.38
CA LYS A 889 12.02 24.42 38.33
C LYS A 889 12.51 25.67 37.62
N ASP A 890 11.66 26.23 36.76
CA ASP A 890 11.84 27.59 36.24
C ASP A 890 10.50 28.35 36.25
N GLU A 891 9.74 28.19 37.33
CA GLU A 891 8.76 29.19 37.75
C GLU A 891 8.92 29.40 39.27
N THR A 892 9.01 30.67 39.66
CA THR A 892 9.12 31.24 41.01
C THR A 892 10.51 31.27 41.67
N LYS A 893 11.23 32.38 41.42
CA LYS A 893 12.23 32.95 42.34
C LYS A 893 11.52 33.86 43.34
N THR A 894 11.57 33.53 44.63
CA THR A 894 11.55 34.50 45.74
C THR A 894 12.30 33.93 46.95
N THR A 895 13.47 34.52 47.21
CA THR A 895 14.03 34.92 48.52
C THR A 895 13.69 34.11 49.78
N GLU A 896 14.66 33.37 50.34
CA GLU A 896 15.38 33.68 51.61
C GLU A 896 16.13 32.45 52.21
N LYS A 897 17.45 32.60 52.38
CA LYS A 897 18.31 32.27 53.54
C LYS A 897 18.03 31.02 54.42
N PHE A 898 18.97 30.05 54.42
CA PHE A 898 19.94 29.70 55.50
C PHE A 898 20.33 28.19 55.57
N ALA A 899 21.64 28.00 55.81
CA ALA A 899 22.32 26.92 56.55
C ALA A 899 22.67 25.58 55.87
N VAL A 900 23.98 25.42 55.72
CA VAL A 900 24.81 24.22 55.52
C VAL A 900 24.63 23.22 56.67
N THR A 901 24.67 21.91 56.38
CA THR A 901 25.46 20.92 57.15
C THR A 901 25.54 19.60 56.40
N ASP A 902 26.74 19.31 55.89
CA ASP A 902 27.21 17.99 55.46
C ASP A 902 27.33 17.05 56.66
N LYS A 903 27.09 15.75 56.43
CA LYS A 903 27.34 14.69 57.41
C LYS A 903 28.52 13.85 56.92
N LYS A 904 29.69 14.06 57.54
CA LYS A 904 30.92 13.27 57.37
C LYS A 904 30.72 11.84 57.92
N ILE A 905 31.26 10.82 57.26
CA ILE A 905 31.15 9.41 57.65
C ILE A 905 32.54 8.91 58.03
N CYS A 906 32.84 8.75 59.34
CA CYS A 906 34.02 8.00 59.78
C CYS A 906 33.69 6.50 59.89
N GLY A 907 34.66 5.63 59.62
CA GLY A 907 34.64 4.19 59.91
C GLY A 907 34.53 3.27 58.69
N ASP A 908 34.81 3.75 57.47
CA ASP A 908 34.83 2.95 56.24
C ASP A 908 36.24 2.43 55.88
N ASN A 909 37.25 2.70 56.71
CA ASN A 909 38.67 2.39 56.51
C ASN A 909 39.33 3.08 55.31
N TYR A 910 38.74 4.13 54.73
CA TYR A 910 39.37 4.98 53.72
C TYR A 910 39.62 6.37 54.31
N CYS A 911 40.83 6.90 54.15
CA CYS A 911 41.18 8.23 54.64
C CYS A 911 41.14 9.22 53.48
N THR A 912 40.06 10.00 53.35
CA THR A 912 39.97 11.03 52.31
C THR A 912 40.73 12.31 52.68
N ILE A 913 41.08 13.13 51.68
CA ILE A 913 41.78 14.42 51.85
C ILE A 913 41.07 15.34 52.86
N GLU A 914 39.74 15.33 52.89
CA GLU A 914 38.97 16.15 53.83
C GLU A 914 38.99 15.58 55.25
N GLU A 915 39.10 14.26 55.42
CA GLU A 915 39.21 13.59 56.73
C GLU A 915 40.61 13.72 57.34
N ALA A 916 41.66 13.57 56.51
CA ALA A 916 43.07 13.75 56.88
C ALA A 916 43.36 15.20 57.30
N ASN A 917 42.97 16.19 56.47
CA ASN A 917 43.27 17.60 56.72
C ASN A 917 42.44 18.22 57.85
N SER A 918 41.25 17.68 58.14
CA SER A 918 40.41 18.18 59.23
C SER A 918 40.59 17.43 60.55
N ASN A 919 41.42 16.38 60.57
CA ASN A 919 41.64 15.50 61.72
C ASN A 919 40.33 14.96 62.34
N SER A 920 39.28 14.87 61.53
CA SER A 920 37.90 14.65 62.01
C SER A 920 37.53 13.17 62.13
N CYS A 921 38.29 12.29 61.48
CA CYS A 921 38.15 10.82 61.55
C CYS A 921 39.51 10.16 61.86
N PRO A 922 40.05 10.31 63.08
CA PRO A 922 41.33 9.71 63.44
C PRO A 922 41.32 8.18 63.39
N GLN A 923 40.13 7.55 63.41
CA GLN A 923 39.98 6.10 63.34
C GLN A 923 40.38 5.54 61.96
N ASP A 924 40.04 6.24 60.87
CA ASP A 924 40.42 5.86 59.50
C ASP A 924 41.80 6.42 59.11
N CYS A 925 42.20 7.56 59.68
CA CYS A 925 43.41 8.31 59.29
C CYS A 925 44.60 8.24 60.27
N SER A 926 44.55 7.42 61.33
CA SER A 926 45.52 7.40 62.45
C SER A 926 47.00 7.50 62.00
N GLY A 927 47.56 8.71 62.10
CA GLY A 927 48.99 9.01 61.89
C GLY A 927 49.44 9.27 60.45
N ARG A 928 48.53 9.54 59.49
CA ARG A 928 48.85 9.63 58.05
C ARG A 928 48.35 10.93 57.40
N SER A 929 48.97 11.34 56.30
CA SER A 929 48.73 12.65 55.64
C SER A 929 48.36 12.50 54.15
N CYS A 930 47.27 11.79 53.83
CA CYS A 930 46.81 11.68 52.44
C CYS A 930 46.46 13.04 51.80
N GLY A 931 47.03 13.28 50.62
CA GLY A 931 46.87 14.46 49.79
C GLY A 931 48.09 15.39 49.73
N ASP A 932 49.26 14.98 50.22
CA ASP A 932 50.50 15.76 50.14
C ASP A 932 51.36 15.43 48.90
N GLY A 933 50.95 14.43 48.14
CA GLY A 933 51.59 13.98 46.90
C GLY A 933 52.81 13.09 47.09
N ILE A 934 53.07 12.59 48.31
CA ILE A 934 54.22 11.73 48.63
C ILE A 934 53.74 10.43 49.26
N CYS A 935 53.77 9.33 48.50
CA CYS A 935 53.52 8.00 49.05
C CYS A 935 54.60 7.58 50.06
N ASP A 936 54.32 7.69 51.36
CA ASP A 936 55.26 7.32 52.43
C ASP A 936 55.14 5.83 52.86
N GLU A 937 55.96 5.39 53.82
CA GLU A 937 56.01 3.97 54.24
C GLU A 937 54.74 3.48 54.97
N VAL A 938 53.84 4.37 55.39
CA VAL A 938 52.56 4.03 56.04
C VAL A 938 51.35 4.21 55.12
N GLU A 939 51.55 4.73 53.91
CA GLU A 939 50.54 4.87 52.86
C GLU A 939 50.57 3.69 51.86
N THR A 940 49.41 3.36 51.30
CA THR A 940 49.27 2.26 50.31
C THR A 940 48.34 2.69 49.18
N LYS A 941 48.45 2.05 48.01
CA LYS A 941 47.60 2.38 46.85
C LYS A 941 46.11 2.14 47.11
N GLU A 942 45.75 1.19 47.98
CA GLU A 942 44.36 1.01 48.38
C GLU A 942 43.84 2.11 49.33
N LEU A 943 44.69 2.61 50.24
CA LEU A 943 44.25 3.54 51.31
C LEU A 943 44.45 5.01 50.95
N CYS A 944 45.49 5.32 50.17
CA CYS A 944 45.90 6.66 49.78
C CYS A 944 46.17 6.72 48.26
N PRO A 945 45.19 6.37 47.42
CA PRO A 945 45.38 6.19 45.98
C PRO A 945 45.81 7.47 45.26
N GLN A 946 45.60 8.64 45.86
CA GLN A 946 45.97 9.94 45.27
C GLN A 946 47.48 10.21 45.33
N ASP A 947 48.16 9.77 46.38
CA ASP A 947 49.60 10.00 46.56
C ASP A 947 50.43 8.77 46.14
N CYS A 948 49.87 7.56 46.29
CA CYS A 948 50.48 6.28 45.92
C CYS A 948 50.14 5.77 44.52
N ALA A 949 49.64 6.64 43.64
CA ALA A 949 49.42 6.33 42.23
C ALA A 949 50.76 6.23 41.47
N VAL A 950 51.34 5.02 41.42
CA VAL A 950 52.24 4.64 40.30
C VAL A 950 51.42 4.15 39.12
#